data_AF-A0A352FD12-F1
#
_entry.id   AF-A0A352FD12-F1
#
_cell.length_a   1.000
_cell.length_b   1.000
_cell.length_c   1.000
_cell.angle_alpha   90.00
_cell.angle_beta   90.00
_cell.angle_gamma   90.00
#
_symmetry.space_group_name_H-M   'P 1'
#
loop_
_entity.id
_entity.type
_entity.pdbx_description
1 polymer ?
#
loop_
_entity_poly.entity_id
_entity_poly.type
_entity_poly.pdbx_seq_one_letter_code
_entity_poly.pdbx_strand_id
1 'polypeptide(L)'
;MRLIHLIAVSFFLLNPAEGFSQKDQQNITVDAVTDLAHEFTFYADHRFYSQYLPDQKGVTNWCNLYNFDFSNANLLILPGCDDRIAYSDKDITAIHGFLNSGGGVVILGSEKGKSQNNLTRTFGAEFTGEAKQPLSATGKTSQTKVESKGGSILSLERPGKWNVLIRDSSRRAMMATRKVGKGTLLLASRSLAGSNPNASDSINAAIWRPLLPRIASGKTIDASKEFNELGIESLENNDDHGTFRLSYNEYMKPFAAAMVDVYKRSLPYIEKRMGVPLSPGMASQVTLLATGGGGFSSGTVVALAVWWGGFPDREDGMIEFLTHESVHSWVLPFPEIWNEPIATWIGNLVMMDMGHEAEALKRIQKTIERATKIDPEMKNYDLHGKLTGSGRELTSSERNNMHWGKSFWILEELRREKPDFLGEYFKLKREYAKAGTNKKYDINSTVSLLSMAIGRDLTGWFNEHGIPVERMGGPAVTKLTFEKSEYITRRAKLMDRIPDGIAVFRGATPPVGDSQFFQFNNLMYFTGMEIPNLILVIDGKSRTSTVFYTLSDDEAKGEGLPLDLVRDPGNFNGIENRLPFDRFTSYLTEKISGGDVIYTSFRAEESPGEVSAEKTNSLNGSMTKDEWDGRPTRELQFVKKLKEKFPSVTVKDCWTWISDMRKIKSKAEIEVMREAGRIGVLAHTAFIKATAVGVREWDLANLFEYTCKKEGAQALAYNTIIMSAENIPYGHYHRYNRTLEDGDFVVLDAGPDYKYYDVDFSTSFPANGKFTPKQRELYELANAIREVCVSSYKPGITLKEVGENIRKYLVENGFNPDEPRFKGLIRYGGYNHSIGMAVHDGMGTFLGPDEVLQVGFVFACDINMMYPDIEIGIRLEDTVVITAEGCEVLSAGLPRTVEEMEVLLSNHSRHNRTQ
;
A
#
# COMPACT_ATOMS: atom_id res chain seq x y z
N MET A 1 68.44 64.19 -0.26
CA MET A 1 69.46 63.39 -0.98
C MET A 1 69.30 61.95 -0.53
N ARG A 2 68.90 61.02 -1.41
CA ARG A 2 69.74 60.09 -2.21
C ARG A 2 70.56 59.11 -1.33
N LEU A 3 70.28 57.79 -1.32
CA LEU A 3 70.60 56.72 -2.32
C LEU A 3 72.08 56.24 -2.21
N ILE A 4 72.46 54.94 -2.14
CA ILE A 4 71.78 53.62 -2.18
C ILE A 4 72.56 52.59 -1.30
N HIS A 5 71.91 51.63 -0.60
CA HIS A 5 72.21 50.16 -0.55
C HIS A 5 71.70 49.42 0.71
N LEU A 6 70.69 48.54 0.56
CA LEU A 6 70.54 47.30 1.35
C LEU A 6 69.50 46.35 0.72
N ILE A 7 69.93 45.10 0.54
CA ILE A 7 69.23 43.80 0.40
C ILE A 7 67.71 43.82 0.07
N ALA A 8 67.35 43.19 -1.06
CA ALA A 8 65.97 43.00 -1.47
C ALA A 8 65.28 41.83 -0.73
N VAL A 9 64.15 42.13 -0.08
CA VAL A 9 63.13 41.14 0.35
C VAL A 9 61.79 41.63 -0.17
N SER A 10 61.14 40.83 -1.02
CA SER A 10 59.92 41.22 -1.72
C SER A 10 58.70 41.25 -0.80
N PHE A 11 58.22 42.45 -0.47
CA PHE A 11 56.89 42.66 0.12
C PHE A 11 55.81 42.49 -0.96
N PHE A 12 54.92 41.51 -0.79
CA PHE A 12 53.64 41.47 -1.52
C PHE A 12 52.56 42.21 -0.71
N LEU A 13 52.33 43.47 -1.09
CA LEU A 13 51.09 44.18 -0.79
C LEU A 13 50.03 43.71 -1.79
N LEU A 14 49.02 42.96 -1.33
CA LEU A 14 47.90 42.57 -2.20
C LEU A 14 46.82 43.66 -2.22
N ASN A 15 46.51 44.11 -3.43
CA ASN A 15 45.56 45.17 -3.77
C ASN A 15 44.12 44.59 -3.78
N PRO A 16 43.06 45.36 -3.43
CA PRO A 16 41.71 44.82 -3.33
C PRO A 16 41.00 44.80 -4.71
N ALA A 17 41.42 43.90 -5.60
CA ALA A 17 40.86 43.82 -6.96
C ALA A 17 40.80 42.42 -7.60
N GLU A 18 41.16 41.34 -6.88
CA GLU A 18 41.22 39.99 -7.47
C GLU A 18 39.86 39.26 -7.45
N GLY A 19 39.57 38.60 -8.57
CA GLY A 19 38.25 38.06 -8.89
C GLY A 19 38.10 36.56 -8.67
N PHE A 20 36.88 36.08 -8.85
CA PHE A 20 36.55 34.66 -8.76
C PHE A 20 36.94 33.93 -10.05
N SER A 21 37.84 32.95 -9.93
CA SER A 21 38.19 31.95 -10.94
C SER A 21 37.80 30.58 -10.38
N GLN A 22 37.25 29.72 -11.25
CA GLN A 22 36.80 28.37 -10.86
C GLN A 22 37.96 27.41 -10.58
N LYS A 23 39.16 27.70 -11.10
CA LYS A 23 40.33 26.82 -10.97
C LYS A 23 41.03 26.91 -9.61
N ASP A 24 40.99 28.07 -8.96
CA ASP A 24 41.66 28.29 -7.67
C ASP A 24 40.86 27.73 -6.48
N GLN A 25 39.67 27.20 -6.73
CA GLN A 25 38.73 26.70 -5.71
C GLN A 25 38.82 25.18 -5.50
N GLN A 26 39.36 24.41 -6.45
CA GLN A 26 39.32 22.94 -6.40
C GLN A 26 40.24 22.29 -5.34
N ASN A 27 41.14 23.05 -4.70
CA ASN A 27 42.18 22.52 -3.82
C ASN A 27 42.06 22.94 -2.34
N ILE A 28 40.95 23.54 -1.92
CA ILE A 28 40.73 23.92 -0.50
C ILE A 28 39.75 22.95 0.13
N THR A 29 40.27 22.01 0.92
CA THR A 29 39.46 21.17 1.81
C THR A 29 38.83 22.03 2.91
N VAL A 30 37.57 21.73 3.24
CA VAL A 30 36.79 22.41 4.27
C VAL A 30 36.21 21.36 5.23
N ASP A 31 36.55 21.50 6.51
CA ASP A 31 36.00 20.73 7.62
C ASP A 31 35.22 21.74 8.48
N ALA A 32 33.89 21.72 8.31
CA ALA A 32 32.98 22.77 8.78
C ALA A 32 32.13 22.32 9.98
N VAL A 33 32.00 23.20 10.97
CA VAL A 33 31.16 23.01 12.17
C VAL A 33 29.97 23.96 12.09
N THR A 34 28.76 23.48 12.38
CA THR A 34 27.56 24.33 12.52
C THR A 34 27.08 24.23 13.95
N ASP A 35 27.06 25.36 14.65
CA ASP A 35 26.57 25.43 16.02
C ASP A 35 25.03 25.44 16.03
N LEU A 36 24.44 24.49 16.74
CA LEU A 36 23.00 24.34 16.96
C LEU A 36 22.63 24.50 18.44
N ALA A 37 23.63 24.62 19.32
CA ALA A 37 23.46 24.79 20.76
C ALA A 37 22.68 26.06 21.14
N HIS A 38 22.76 27.11 20.29
CA HIS A 38 22.15 28.42 20.51
C HIS A 38 20.88 28.70 19.68
N GLU A 39 20.69 27.98 18.57
CA GLU A 39 19.46 28.03 17.76
C GLU A 39 19.34 26.72 16.96
N PHE A 40 18.36 25.88 17.30
CA PHE A 40 18.06 24.72 16.45
C PHE A 40 17.43 25.20 15.14
N THR A 41 18.01 24.76 14.02
CA THR A 41 17.60 25.15 12.67
C THR A 41 17.51 23.94 11.74
N PHE A 42 16.89 24.13 10.56
CA PHE A 42 16.78 23.14 9.48
C PHE A 42 18.12 22.66 8.87
N TYR A 43 19.26 22.99 9.49
CA TYR A 43 20.59 22.49 9.12
C TYR A 43 21.05 21.31 9.98
N ALA A 44 20.25 20.88 10.96
CA ALA A 44 20.53 19.75 11.85
C ALA A 44 20.76 18.41 11.12
N ASP A 45 20.18 18.24 9.93
CA ASP A 45 20.37 17.09 9.03
C ASP A 45 21.54 17.30 8.05
N HIS A 46 22.59 18.02 8.46
CA HIS A 46 23.77 18.37 7.64
C HIS A 46 23.44 19.19 6.37
N ARG A 47 22.20 19.70 6.22
CA ARG A 47 21.70 20.38 5.02
C ARG A 47 22.40 21.70 4.68
N PHE A 48 23.15 22.29 5.61
CA PHE A 48 24.02 23.43 5.27
C PHE A 48 25.10 22.98 4.28
N TYR A 49 25.76 21.87 4.58
CA TYR A 49 26.91 21.37 3.82
C TYR A 49 26.50 20.81 2.48
N SER A 50 25.49 19.93 2.44
CA SER A 50 25.03 19.31 1.19
C SER A 50 24.60 20.33 0.12
N GLN A 51 24.22 21.55 0.54
CA GLN A 51 23.84 22.62 -0.38
C GLN A 51 24.97 23.63 -0.67
N TYR A 52 25.68 24.09 0.34
CA TYR A 52 26.66 25.18 0.22
C TYR A 52 28.11 24.72 0.05
N LEU A 53 28.41 23.50 0.46
CA LEU A 53 29.73 22.86 0.43
C LEU A 53 29.59 21.37 0.04
N PRO A 54 29.05 21.05 -1.15
CA PRO A 54 29.07 19.67 -1.64
C PRO A 54 30.53 19.18 -1.69
N ASP A 55 30.71 17.88 -1.46
CA ASP A 55 32.01 17.20 -1.46
C ASP A 55 32.99 17.64 -0.35
N GLN A 56 32.50 18.32 0.70
CA GLN A 56 33.27 18.72 1.90
C GLN A 56 32.73 18.05 3.17
N LYS A 57 33.52 18.04 4.26
CA LYS A 57 33.07 17.49 5.55
C LYS A 57 32.33 18.54 6.37
N GLY A 58 31.26 18.12 7.03
CA GLY A 58 30.43 19.02 7.84
C GLY A 58 29.75 18.32 9.00
N VAL A 59 30.06 18.75 10.23
CA VAL A 59 29.57 18.17 11.48
C VAL A 59 28.70 19.17 12.26
N THR A 60 27.82 18.69 13.14
CA THR A 60 27.01 19.58 13.99
C THR A 60 27.57 19.65 15.42
N ASN A 61 27.33 20.78 16.10
CA ASN A 61 27.58 20.92 17.54
C ASN A 61 26.29 21.27 18.27
N TRP A 62 25.88 20.43 19.21
CA TRP A 62 24.70 20.64 20.08
C TRP A 62 25.09 20.99 21.52
N CYS A 63 26.36 20.73 21.86
CA CYS A 63 26.99 20.94 23.16
C CYS A 63 27.47 22.39 23.34
N ASN A 64 28.01 22.75 24.50
CA ASN A 64 28.57 24.08 24.69
C ASN A 64 29.70 24.36 23.69
N LEU A 65 29.58 25.41 22.88
CA LEU A 65 30.55 25.73 21.80
C LEU A 65 32.01 25.80 22.28
N TYR A 66 32.28 26.31 23.50
CA TYR A 66 33.61 26.32 24.09
C TYR A 66 34.23 24.93 24.39
N ASN A 67 33.45 23.83 24.33
CA ASN A 67 33.93 22.45 24.50
C ASN A 67 34.31 21.77 23.17
N PHE A 68 33.93 22.34 22.02
CA PHE A 68 34.21 21.72 20.72
C PHE A 68 35.72 21.80 20.37
N ASP A 69 36.34 20.67 19.98
CA ASP A 69 37.74 20.69 19.53
C ASP A 69 37.87 21.28 18.12
N PHE A 70 38.13 22.58 18.07
CA PHE A 70 38.43 23.27 16.84
C PHE A 70 39.81 22.95 16.26
N SER A 71 40.65 22.09 16.85
CA SER A 71 42.03 21.85 16.38
C SER A 71 42.09 21.45 14.90
N ASN A 72 41.17 20.60 14.45
CA ASN A 72 41.08 20.12 13.06
C ASN A 72 39.95 20.72 12.21
N ALA A 73 39.22 21.73 12.71
CA ALA A 73 38.23 22.47 11.92
C ALA A 73 38.85 23.71 11.25
N ASN A 74 38.34 24.13 10.09
CA ASN A 74 38.72 25.41 9.46
C ASN A 74 37.54 26.35 9.13
N LEU A 75 36.29 25.90 9.28
CA LEU A 75 35.10 26.74 9.13
C LEU A 75 34.10 26.53 10.29
N LEU A 76 33.57 27.62 10.85
CA LEU A 76 32.51 27.62 11.87
C LEU A 76 31.33 28.45 11.37
N ILE A 77 30.14 27.87 11.40
CA ILE A 77 28.87 28.48 11.03
C ILE A 77 28.04 28.69 12.29
N LEU A 78 27.68 29.94 12.56
CA LEU A 78 26.76 30.35 13.62
C LEU A 78 25.44 30.78 12.95
N PRO A 79 24.46 29.87 12.81
CA PRO A 79 23.26 30.10 12.02
C PRO A 79 22.28 31.07 12.67
N GLY A 80 22.44 31.29 13.98
CA GLY A 80 21.64 32.20 14.79
C GLY A 80 21.96 32.07 16.28
N CYS A 81 21.12 32.68 17.11
CA CYS A 81 21.12 32.58 18.56
C CYS A 81 19.82 33.20 19.07
N ASP A 82 19.03 32.43 19.78
CA ASP A 82 17.77 32.90 20.36
C ASP A 82 18.01 33.93 21.48
N ASP A 83 17.13 34.92 21.59
CA ASP A 83 17.23 36.01 22.58
C ASP A 83 17.05 35.56 24.04
N ARG A 84 16.56 34.34 24.28
CA ARG A 84 16.37 33.76 25.61
C ARG A 84 17.65 33.16 26.21
N ILE A 85 18.71 33.06 25.42
CA ILE A 85 20.06 32.64 25.80
C ILE A 85 21.10 33.55 25.15
N ALA A 86 22.39 33.35 25.45
CA ALA A 86 23.46 34.09 24.79
C ALA A 86 24.78 33.30 24.83
N TYR A 87 25.61 33.48 23.81
CA TYR A 87 27.01 33.05 23.85
C TYR A 87 27.70 33.63 25.09
N SER A 88 28.35 32.78 25.86
CA SER A 88 29.09 33.19 27.06
C SER A 88 30.43 33.84 26.70
N ASP A 89 31.08 34.48 27.68
CA ASP A 89 32.45 34.99 27.51
C ASP A 89 33.44 33.89 27.07
N LYS A 90 33.20 32.63 27.44
CA LYS A 90 34.01 31.48 27.00
C LYS A 90 33.80 31.20 25.50
N ASP A 91 32.56 31.27 25.02
CA ASP A 91 32.24 31.05 23.60
C ASP A 91 32.79 32.17 22.73
N ILE A 92 32.60 33.42 23.15
CA ILE A 92 33.20 34.59 22.52
C ILE A 92 34.73 34.42 22.47
N THR A 93 35.36 33.97 23.56
CA THR A 93 36.80 33.66 23.60
C THR A 93 37.19 32.54 22.63
N ALA A 94 36.40 31.46 22.54
CA ALA A 94 36.63 30.35 21.61
C ALA A 94 36.53 30.79 20.14
N ILE A 95 35.49 31.57 19.79
CA ILE A 95 35.28 32.12 18.44
C ILE A 95 36.45 33.07 18.06
N HIS A 96 36.86 33.95 18.98
CA HIS A 96 38.04 34.80 18.77
C HIS A 96 39.34 33.98 18.64
N GLY A 97 39.51 32.93 19.46
CA GLY A 97 40.65 32.01 19.37
C GLY A 97 40.71 31.30 18.02
N PHE A 98 39.57 30.82 17.53
CA PHE A 98 39.44 30.16 16.23
C PHE A 98 39.82 31.10 15.08
N LEU A 99 39.27 32.32 15.04
CA LEU A 99 39.66 33.36 14.08
C LEU A 99 41.16 33.69 14.17
N ASN A 100 41.69 33.87 15.39
CA ASN A 100 43.11 34.16 15.59
C ASN A 100 44.03 33.02 15.10
N SER A 101 43.58 31.76 15.21
CA SER A 101 44.30 30.58 14.70
C SER A 101 44.31 30.47 13.17
N GLY A 102 43.43 31.21 12.47
CA GLY A 102 43.29 31.17 11.01
C GLY A 102 41.91 30.71 10.52
N GLY A 103 41.05 30.21 11.40
CA GLY A 103 39.73 29.69 11.05
C GLY A 103 38.81 30.74 10.41
N GLY A 104 37.88 30.27 9.59
CA GLY A 104 36.80 31.06 9.03
C GLY A 104 35.56 31.02 9.92
N VAL A 105 34.93 32.16 10.21
CA VAL A 105 33.66 32.22 10.95
C VAL A 105 32.59 32.90 10.11
N VAL A 106 31.42 32.27 10.02
CA VAL A 106 30.22 32.80 9.38
C VAL A 106 29.16 33.05 10.45
N ILE A 107 28.71 34.29 10.59
CA ILE A 107 27.62 34.65 11.51
C ILE A 107 26.43 35.11 10.68
N LEU A 108 25.33 34.36 10.77
CA LEU A 108 24.05 34.75 10.21
C LEU A 108 23.22 35.48 11.28
N GLY A 109 22.43 36.48 10.91
CA GLY A 109 21.58 37.16 11.89
C GLY A 109 20.57 38.14 11.31
N SER A 110 19.84 38.83 12.18
CA SER A 110 18.86 39.86 11.83
C SER A 110 18.75 40.89 12.95
N GLU A 111 18.16 42.05 12.67
CA GLU A 111 17.87 43.10 13.66
C GLU A 111 17.10 42.60 14.89
N LYS A 112 16.28 41.54 14.73
CA LYS A 112 15.46 40.98 15.80
C LYS A 112 16.24 40.08 16.77
N GLY A 113 17.42 39.58 16.39
CA GLY A 113 18.25 38.71 17.24
C GLY A 113 19.22 39.53 18.08
N LYS A 114 18.79 39.99 19.26
CA LYS A 114 19.61 40.73 20.22
C LYS A 114 20.82 39.92 20.67
N SER A 115 20.67 38.63 20.96
CA SER A 115 21.80 37.81 21.43
C SER A 115 22.84 37.59 20.33
N GLN A 116 22.39 37.34 19.09
CA GLN A 116 23.28 37.31 17.92
C GLN A 116 23.93 38.68 17.64
N ASN A 117 23.23 39.78 17.94
CA ASN A 117 23.79 41.14 17.87
C ASN A 117 24.79 41.44 19.00
N ASN A 118 24.61 40.89 20.20
CA ASN A 118 25.60 40.99 21.27
C ASN A 118 26.94 40.36 20.83
N LEU A 119 26.89 39.19 20.17
CA LEU A 119 28.07 38.57 19.56
C LEU A 119 28.65 39.42 18.43
N THR A 120 27.85 39.91 17.46
CA THR A 120 28.45 40.69 16.35
C THR A 120 29.07 42.02 16.79
N ARG A 121 28.56 42.65 17.88
CA ARG A 121 29.14 43.87 18.44
C ARG A 121 30.57 43.66 18.96
N THR A 122 30.96 42.46 19.42
CA THR A 122 32.36 42.19 19.82
C THR A 122 33.35 42.33 18.65
N PHE A 123 32.86 42.18 17.40
CA PHE A 123 33.64 42.37 16.19
C PHE A 123 33.54 43.79 15.59
N GLY A 124 32.70 44.66 16.18
CA GLY A 124 32.41 46.00 15.69
C GLY A 124 31.43 46.01 14.51
N ALA A 125 30.32 45.28 14.63
CA ALA A 125 29.20 45.27 13.69
C ALA A 125 27.88 44.97 14.41
N GLU A 126 26.75 45.27 13.77
CA GLU A 126 25.42 44.95 14.29
C GLU A 126 24.42 44.81 13.14
N PHE A 127 23.52 43.83 13.20
CA PHE A 127 22.36 43.77 12.32
C PHE A 127 21.32 44.79 12.77
N THR A 128 20.95 45.73 11.90
CA THR A 128 20.00 46.81 12.18
C THR A 128 19.10 47.02 10.96
N GLY A 129 17.94 47.64 11.16
CA GLY A 129 16.95 48.00 10.14
C GLY A 129 16.45 46.89 9.21
N GLU A 130 15.46 47.24 8.39
CA GLU A 130 15.04 46.43 7.25
C GLU A 130 15.80 46.83 5.97
N ALA A 131 16.19 45.82 5.18
CA ALA A 131 16.85 45.99 3.88
C ALA A 131 15.86 46.31 2.76
N LYS A 132 16.25 47.23 1.87
CA LYS A 132 15.42 47.65 0.73
C LYS A 132 15.81 46.93 -0.56
N GLN A 133 14.82 46.39 -1.25
CA GLN A 133 14.97 45.76 -2.55
C GLN A 133 15.15 46.80 -3.68
N PRO A 134 15.71 46.43 -4.85
CA PRO A 134 16.43 45.18 -5.12
C PRO A 134 17.81 45.14 -4.44
N LEU A 135 18.34 43.95 -4.20
CA LEU A 135 19.69 43.75 -3.69
C LEU A 135 20.73 43.75 -4.82
N SER A 136 21.97 44.10 -4.49
CA SER A 136 23.10 44.14 -5.43
C SER A 136 24.34 43.51 -4.80
N ALA A 137 25.01 42.63 -5.55
CA ALA A 137 26.35 42.16 -5.23
C ALA A 137 27.42 43.15 -5.71
N THR A 138 28.60 43.11 -5.10
CA THR A 138 29.73 44.00 -5.40
C THR A 138 30.85 43.28 -6.15
N GLY A 139 31.76 44.04 -6.77
CA GLY A 139 32.91 43.45 -7.49
C GLY A 139 32.49 42.61 -8.70
N LYS A 140 33.18 41.49 -8.95
CA LYS A 140 32.91 40.62 -10.12
C LYS A 140 31.58 39.87 -10.05
N THR A 141 30.91 39.79 -8.91
CA THR A 141 29.55 39.21 -8.77
C THR A 141 28.43 40.23 -8.98
N SER A 142 28.74 41.45 -9.44
CA SER A 142 27.76 42.54 -9.63
C SER A 142 26.66 42.25 -10.66
N GLN A 143 26.84 41.26 -11.54
CA GLN A 143 25.80 40.77 -12.47
C GLN A 143 24.94 39.64 -11.87
N THR A 144 25.28 39.11 -10.70
CA THR A 144 24.51 38.06 -10.02
C THR A 144 23.18 38.63 -9.52
N LYS A 145 22.06 38.02 -9.91
CA LYS A 145 20.75 38.29 -9.31
C LYS A 145 20.78 37.87 -7.84
N VAL A 146 20.53 38.80 -6.92
CA VAL A 146 20.47 38.53 -5.48
C VAL A 146 19.03 38.72 -5.03
N GLU A 147 18.37 37.62 -4.67
CA GLU A 147 16.98 37.62 -4.17
C GLU A 147 16.93 37.23 -2.69
N SER A 148 16.06 37.87 -1.93
CA SER A 148 15.86 37.57 -0.51
C SER A 148 14.47 38.04 -0.07
N LYS A 149 13.78 37.23 0.75
CA LYS A 149 12.50 37.60 1.35
C LYS A 149 12.75 38.50 2.57
N GLY A 150 12.91 39.79 2.31
CA GLY A 150 13.30 40.78 3.33
C GLY A 150 14.76 40.64 3.75
N GLY A 151 15.06 40.93 5.02
CA GLY A 151 16.40 40.87 5.60
C GLY A 151 16.79 42.15 6.33
N SER A 152 17.90 42.09 7.07
CA SER A 152 18.44 43.25 7.81
C SER A 152 19.71 43.79 7.17
N ILE A 153 20.01 45.07 7.44
CA ILE A 153 21.29 45.66 7.05
C ILE A 153 22.32 45.46 8.16
N LEU A 154 23.60 45.70 7.82
CA LEU A 154 24.72 45.70 8.74
C LEU A 154 25.14 47.15 9.01
N SER A 155 25.03 47.56 10.26
CA SER A 155 25.82 48.66 10.82
C SER A 155 27.24 48.15 11.06
N LEU A 156 28.25 48.88 10.59
CA LEU A 156 29.65 48.44 10.61
C LEU A 156 30.53 49.51 11.24
N GLU A 157 31.16 49.20 12.37
CA GLU A 157 32.17 50.09 12.93
C GLU A 157 33.41 50.12 12.07
N ARG A 158 33.98 51.33 11.89
CA ARG A 158 35.14 51.60 11.04
C ARG A 158 34.98 50.94 9.65
N PRO A 159 34.00 51.35 8.82
CA PRO A 159 33.62 50.66 7.58
C PRO A 159 34.78 50.31 6.63
N GLY A 160 35.85 51.11 6.59
CA GLY A 160 37.05 50.81 5.79
C GLY A 160 37.83 49.54 6.21
N LYS A 161 37.50 48.90 7.34
CA LYS A 161 38.01 47.58 7.72
C LYS A 161 37.15 46.42 7.19
N TRP A 162 36.02 46.71 6.55
CA TRP A 162 35.04 45.73 6.08
C TRP A 162 34.94 45.72 4.56
N ASN A 163 35.05 44.54 3.98
CA ASN A 163 34.77 44.30 2.57
C ASN A 163 33.31 43.85 2.41
N VAL A 164 32.43 44.82 2.08
CA VAL A 164 30.99 44.61 1.89
C VAL A 164 30.73 43.91 0.56
N LEU A 165 30.12 42.73 0.61
CA LEU A 165 29.87 41.85 -0.54
C LEU A 165 28.49 42.07 -1.18
N ILE A 166 27.45 42.28 -0.37
CA ILE A 166 26.06 42.50 -0.82
C ILE A 166 25.52 43.78 -0.18
N ARG A 167 24.78 44.57 -0.96
CA ARG A 167 24.15 45.82 -0.55
C ARG A 167 22.66 45.85 -0.92
N ASP A 168 21.90 46.59 -0.13
CA ASP A 168 20.51 46.96 -0.42
C ASP A 168 20.43 48.10 -1.45
N SER A 169 19.23 48.46 -1.91
CA SER A 169 19.04 49.53 -2.89
C SER A 169 19.41 50.94 -2.38
N SER A 170 19.55 51.12 -1.06
CA SER A 170 20.11 52.32 -0.43
C SER A 170 21.63 52.22 -0.21
N ARG A 171 22.30 51.25 -0.84
CA ARG A 171 23.74 50.95 -0.76
C ARG A 171 24.23 50.53 0.64
N ARG A 172 23.33 50.19 1.56
CA ARG A 172 23.65 49.76 2.93
C ARG A 172 24.08 48.29 2.89
N ALA A 173 25.02 47.88 3.74
CA ALA A 173 25.58 46.53 3.71
C ALA A 173 24.54 45.49 4.17
N MET A 174 24.56 44.28 3.61
CA MET A 174 23.81 43.11 4.11
C MET A 174 24.67 41.86 4.27
N MET A 175 25.80 41.81 3.57
CA MET A 175 26.83 40.79 3.73
C MET A 175 28.19 41.49 3.70
N ALA A 176 29.07 41.20 4.66
CA ALA A 176 30.39 41.81 4.74
C ALA A 176 31.43 40.86 5.34
N THR A 177 32.67 40.99 4.89
CA THR A 177 33.82 40.22 5.37
C THR A 177 34.88 41.11 6.01
N ARG A 178 35.63 40.58 6.98
CA ARG A 178 36.76 41.26 7.61
C ARG A 178 37.79 40.27 8.13
N LYS A 179 39.07 40.66 8.12
CA LYS A 179 40.15 39.90 8.78
C LYS A 179 40.14 40.16 10.30
N VAL A 180 40.22 39.08 11.06
CA VAL A 180 40.33 39.05 12.53
C VAL A 180 41.45 38.06 12.85
N GLY A 181 42.56 38.56 13.39
CA GLY A 181 43.79 37.77 13.49
C GLY A 181 44.26 37.29 12.11
N LYS A 182 44.50 35.97 11.96
CA LYS A 182 44.84 35.33 10.68
C LYS A 182 43.59 34.95 9.87
N GLY A 183 42.49 34.64 10.57
CA GLY A 183 41.24 34.13 10.01
C GLY A 183 40.35 35.17 9.38
N THR A 184 39.17 34.73 8.93
CA THR A 184 38.22 35.56 8.17
C THR A 184 36.84 35.48 8.79
N LEU A 185 36.28 36.62 9.17
CA LEU A 185 34.89 36.75 9.62
C LEU A 185 34.01 37.14 8.43
N LEU A 186 32.88 36.45 8.27
CA LEU A 186 31.79 36.76 7.36
C LEU A 186 30.52 37.01 8.18
N LEU A 187 29.92 38.19 8.01
CA LEU A 187 28.59 38.51 8.54
C LEU A 187 27.59 38.57 7.39
N ALA A 188 26.41 37.98 7.56
CA ALA A 188 25.35 38.01 6.55
C ALA A 188 23.94 38.05 7.16
N SER A 189 23.04 38.84 6.58
CA SER A 189 21.60 38.77 6.89
C SER A 189 21.11 37.33 6.71
N ARG A 190 20.46 36.74 7.72
CA ARG A 190 20.00 35.34 7.74
C ARG A 190 19.16 34.97 6.52
N SER A 191 18.38 35.93 6.02
CA SER A 191 17.55 35.83 4.82
C SER A 191 18.33 35.55 3.52
N LEU A 192 19.64 35.79 3.49
CA LEU A 192 20.53 35.48 2.35
C LEU A 192 20.97 34.01 2.33
N ALA A 193 20.80 33.27 3.42
CA ALA A 193 21.00 31.81 3.51
C ALA A 193 19.67 31.03 3.43
N GLY A 194 18.61 31.68 2.93
CA GLY A 194 17.30 31.09 2.66
C GLY A 194 16.43 30.83 3.89
N SER A 195 15.11 30.74 3.65
CA SER A 195 14.11 30.15 4.57
C SER A 195 13.73 28.72 4.17
N ASN A 196 14.13 28.31 2.97
CA ASN A 196 14.14 26.93 2.48
C ASN A 196 15.31 26.89 1.51
N PRO A 197 16.50 26.43 1.93
CA PRO A 197 17.71 26.54 1.14
C PRO A 197 17.54 25.64 -0.09
N ASN A 198 17.83 26.17 -1.28
CA ASN A 198 17.88 25.39 -2.50
C ASN A 198 19.18 25.68 -3.25
N ALA A 199 19.93 24.63 -3.59
CA ALA A 199 21.16 24.73 -4.36
C ALA A 199 20.98 25.40 -5.74
N SER A 200 19.75 25.44 -6.29
CA SER A 200 19.44 26.12 -7.55
C SER A 200 19.34 27.65 -7.44
N ASP A 201 19.29 28.24 -6.24
CA ASP A 201 19.20 29.69 -6.10
C ASP A 201 20.48 30.36 -6.61
N SER A 202 20.32 31.39 -7.45
CA SER A 202 21.44 32.10 -8.09
C SER A 202 22.48 32.66 -7.09
N ILE A 203 22.03 33.10 -5.91
CA ILE A 203 22.91 33.54 -4.81
C ILE A 203 23.73 32.38 -4.20
N ASN A 204 23.16 31.19 -4.11
CA ASN A 204 23.82 30.02 -3.49
C ASN A 204 24.93 29.50 -4.42
N ALA A 205 24.66 29.41 -5.71
CA ALA A 205 25.62 29.00 -6.73
C ALA A 205 26.73 30.04 -6.96
N ALA A 206 26.38 31.32 -7.10
CA ALA A 206 27.34 32.36 -7.52
C ALA A 206 28.04 33.12 -6.37
N ILE A 207 27.54 33.02 -5.13
CA ILE A 207 28.13 33.72 -3.97
C ILE A 207 28.52 32.76 -2.86
N TRP A 208 27.58 31.98 -2.29
CA TRP A 208 27.90 31.14 -1.11
C TRP A 208 28.96 30.06 -1.40
N ARG A 209 28.72 29.19 -2.39
CA ARG A 209 29.66 28.12 -2.79
C ARG A 209 31.09 28.63 -3.05
N PRO A 210 31.33 29.67 -3.86
CA PRO A 210 32.69 30.19 -4.11
C PRO A 210 33.28 31.02 -2.95
N LEU A 211 32.47 31.43 -1.96
CA LEU A 211 32.92 32.23 -0.82
C LEU A 211 33.36 31.37 0.37
N LEU A 212 32.60 30.33 0.75
CA LEU A 212 32.86 29.58 1.98
C LEU A 212 34.27 28.94 2.06
N PRO A 213 34.80 28.26 1.03
CA PRO A 213 36.18 27.77 1.05
C PRO A 213 37.22 28.89 1.21
N ARG A 214 36.94 30.09 0.69
CA ARG A 214 37.81 31.27 0.87
C ARG A 214 37.74 31.86 2.27
N ILE A 215 36.64 31.69 2.98
CA ILE A 215 36.51 32.06 4.40
C ILE A 215 37.34 31.08 5.25
N ALA A 216 37.28 29.79 4.94
CA ALA A 216 38.01 28.70 5.60
C ALA A 216 39.53 28.67 5.35
N SER A 217 39.99 29.22 4.21
CA SER A 217 41.37 29.07 3.70
C SER A 217 42.51 29.58 4.60
N GLY A 218 42.21 30.30 5.68
CA GLY A 218 43.22 30.79 6.62
C GLY A 218 43.81 29.70 7.54
N LYS A 219 43.23 28.49 7.54
CA LYS A 219 43.67 27.36 8.36
C LYS A 219 43.62 26.05 7.57
N THR A 220 44.71 25.29 7.66
CA THR A 220 44.87 23.96 7.05
C THR A 220 44.28 22.88 7.94
N ILE A 221 43.74 21.83 7.31
CA ILE A 221 43.17 20.65 7.98
C ILE A 221 44.16 19.50 7.87
N ASP A 222 44.24 18.67 8.91
CA ASP A 222 44.94 17.39 8.89
C ASP A 222 43.95 16.27 8.56
N ALA A 223 44.03 15.74 7.33
CA ALA A 223 43.14 14.69 6.86
C ALA A 223 43.29 13.34 7.61
N SER A 224 44.35 13.18 8.42
CA SER A 224 44.58 11.99 9.24
C SER A 224 43.96 12.04 10.63
N LYS A 225 43.50 13.22 11.08
CA LYS A 225 42.81 13.40 12.36
C LYS A 225 41.31 13.21 12.20
N GLU A 226 40.70 12.68 13.26
CA GLU A 226 39.24 12.61 13.37
C GLU A 226 38.62 14.02 13.37
N PHE A 227 37.41 14.10 12.82
CA PHE A 227 36.58 15.30 12.77
C PHE A 227 35.15 14.87 13.04
N ASN A 228 34.83 14.77 14.33
CA ASN A 228 33.60 14.16 14.83
C ASN A 228 32.58 15.24 15.19
N GLU A 229 31.30 14.89 15.11
CA GLU A 229 30.22 15.73 15.63
C GLU A 229 30.11 15.62 17.15
N LEU A 230 29.52 16.65 17.77
CA LEU A 230 29.08 16.61 19.16
C LEU A 230 27.55 16.66 19.17
N GLY A 231 26.94 15.49 19.02
CA GLY A 231 25.50 15.29 18.94
C GLY A 231 24.79 15.35 20.30
N ILE A 232 23.56 14.85 20.32
CA ILE A 232 22.69 14.85 21.51
C ILE A 232 23.20 13.88 22.59
N GLU A 233 23.83 12.79 22.19
CA GLU A 233 24.52 11.84 23.06
C GLU A 233 25.72 12.43 23.79
N SER A 234 26.24 13.57 23.31
CA SER A 234 27.41 14.27 23.86
C SER A 234 27.05 15.41 24.83
N LEU A 235 25.75 15.73 25.01
CA LEU A 235 25.29 16.84 25.86
C LEU A 235 25.77 16.72 27.31
N GLU A 236 26.19 17.83 27.90
CA GLU A 236 26.97 17.80 29.14
C GLU A 236 26.14 17.55 30.41
N ASN A 237 24.89 18.01 30.49
CA ASN A 237 23.99 17.70 31.60
C ASN A 237 23.09 16.52 31.25
N ASN A 238 22.92 15.60 32.19
CA ASN A 238 22.20 14.35 32.04
C ASN A 238 21.51 13.98 33.37
N ASP A 239 20.40 14.64 33.67
CA ASP A 239 19.69 14.50 34.93
C ASP A 239 18.77 13.27 34.90
N ASP A 240 18.98 12.32 35.82
CA ASP A 240 18.14 11.12 35.95
C ASP A 240 16.88 11.42 36.79
N HIS A 241 15.71 11.08 36.25
CA HIS A 241 14.41 11.26 36.88
C HIS A 241 13.61 9.96 37.03
N GLY A 242 14.28 8.81 36.89
CA GLY A 242 13.72 7.47 37.11
C GLY A 242 12.94 6.92 35.91
N THR A 243 11.95 7.67 35.41
CA THR A 243 11.19 7.27 34.20
C THR A 243 11.82 7.77 32.91
N PHE A 244 12.64 8.82 32.98
CA PHE A 244 13.40 9.38 31.86
C PHE A 244 14.66 10.10 32.37
N ARG A 245 15.60 10.34 31.47
CA ARG A 245 16.76 11.21 31.65
C ARG A 245 16.55 12.51 30.87
N LEU A 246 16.87 13.66 31.46
CA LEU A 246 16.88 14.95 30.76
C LEU A 246 18.31 15.30 30.32
N SER A 247 18.56 15.43 29.01
CA SER A 247 19.85 15.79 28.43
C SER A 247 19.84 17.21 27.86
N TYR A 248 20.83 18.04 28.23
CA TYR A 248 20.89 19.45 27.82
C TYR A 248 22.27 20.10 27.97
N ASN A 249 22.55 21.14 27.18
CA ASN A 249 23.74 22.00 27.31
C ASN A 249 23.53 23.08 28.40
N GLU A 250 24.58 23.79 28.85
CA GLU A 250 24.45 24.74 29.97
C GLU A 250 23.48 25.90 29.68
N TYR A 251 23.32 26.31 28.41
CA TYR A 251 22.41 27.39 28.02
C TYR A 251 20.94 27.04 28.29
N MET A 252 20.58 25.77 28.23
CA MET A 252 19.22 25.27 28.46
C MET A 252 18.88 25.04 29.95
N LYS A 253 19.88 25.09 30.84
CA LYS A 253 19.73 24.87 32.28
C LYS A 253 18.63 25.69 32.97
N PRO A 254 18.37 26.99 32.64
CA PRO A 254 17.28 27.76 33.24
C PRO A 254 15.89 27.18 32.99
N PHE A 255 15.71 26.35 31.95
CA PHE A 255 14.43 25.78 31.54
C PHE A 255 14.25 24.32 32.00
N ALA A 256 15.33 23.66 32.42
CA ALA A 256 15.34 22.24 32.78
C ALA A 256 14.30 21.90 33.86
N ALA A 257 14.31 22.60 34.99
CA ALA A 257 13.38 22.34 36.10
C ALA A 257 11.90 22.45 35.70
N ALA A 258 11.55 23.42 34.86
CA ALA A 258 10.19 23.58 34.34
C ALA A 258 9.82 22.42 33.38
N MET A 259 10.75 21.99 32.52
CA MET A 259 10.50 20.85 31.62
C MET A 259 10.24 19.56 32.41
N VAL A 260 11.02 19.31 33.46
CA VAL A 260 10.85 18.12 34.32
C VAL A 260 9.47 18.10 34.98
N ASP A 261 9.01 19.26 35.47
CA ASP A 261 7.69 19.39 36.09
C ASP A 261 6.56 19.11 35.09
N VAL A 262 6.53 19.81 33.94
CA VAL A 262 5.45 19.64 32.95
C VAL A 262 5.45 18.22 32.37
N TYR A 263 6.63 17.63 32.09
CA TYR A 263 6.73 16.27 31.57
C TYR A 263 6.21 15.24 32.58
N LYS A 264 6.60 15.34 33.86
CA LYS A 264 6.12 14.46 34.93
C LYS A 264 4.61 14.59 35.18
N ARG A 265 4.05 15.80 35.08
CA ARG A 265 2.60 16.01 35.21
C ARG A 265 1.80 15.48 34.02
N SER A 266 2.35 15.54 32.81
CA SER A 266 1.67 15.03 31.61
C SER A 266 1.68 13.50 31.51
N LEU A 267 2.77 12.83 31.89
CA LEU A 267 2.94 11.37 31.73
C LEU A 267 1.72 10.52 32.13
N PRO A 268 1.10 10.69 33.32
CA PRO A 268 -0.08 9.89 33.71
C PRO A 268 -1.30 10.11 32.82
N TYR A 269 -1.47 11.32 32.27
CA TYR A 269 -2.58 11.65 31.36
C TYR A 269 -2.32 11.12 29.94
N ILE A 270 -1.06 11.13 29.49
CA ILE A 270 -0.66 10.46 28.24
C ILE A 270 -0.96 8.96 28.36
N GLU A 271 -0.49 8.30 29.41
CA GLU A 271 -0.75 6.87 29.64
C GLU A 271 -2.25 6.55 29.72
N LYS A 272 -3.03 7.37 30.44
CA LYS A 272 -4.51 7.28 30.50
C LYS A 272 -5.14 7.33 29.11
N ARG A 273 -4.74 8.28 28.24
CA ARG A 273 -5.31 8.46 26.89
C ARG A 273 -4.84 7.39 25.90
N MET A 274 -3.60 6.92 26.04
CA MET A 274 -3.05 5.83 25.25
C MET A 274 -3.60 4.46 25.66
N GLY A 275 -4.12 4.31 26.87
CA GLY A 275 -4.67 3.05 27.39
C GLY A 275 -3.64 1.93 27.58
N VAL A 276 -2.36 2.22 27.34
CA VAL A 276 -1.22 1.31 27.40
C VAL A 276 0.02 2.02 27.98
N PRO A 277 0.84 1.35 28.81
CA PRO A 277 2.05 1.95 29.38
C PRO A 277 3.09 2.25 28.30
N LEU A 278 3.93 3.27 28.47
CA LEU A 278 5.05 3.56 27.55
C LEU A 278 5.90 2.31 27.30
N SER A 279 6.23 2.04 26.03
CA SER A 279 7.03 0.87 25.65
C SER A 279 8.42 0.93 26.31
N PRO A 280 8.94 -0.18 26.88
CA PRO A 280 10.23 -0.16 27.58
C PRO A 280 11.38 0.41 26.73
N GLY A 281 12.11 1.37 27.30
CA GLY A 281 13.22 2.08 26.65
C GLY A 281 12.80 3.26 25.76
N MET A 282 11.53 3.38 25.37
CA MET A 282 11.05 4.49 24.57
C MET A 282 10.87 5.76 25.41
N ALA A 283 11.07 6.93 24.80
CA ALA A 283 11.10 8.26 25.42
C ALA A 283 11.94 8.33 26.72
N SER A 284 12.92 7.45 26.88
CA SER A 284 13.77 7.36 28.08
C SER A 284 14.82 8.46 28.14
N GLN A 285 15.04 9.19 27.05
CA GLN A 285 15.87 10.40 27.00
C GLN A 285 15.06 11.58 26.43
N VAL A 286 14.87 12.62 27.22
CA VAL A 286 14.26 13.89 26.80
C VAL A 286 15.38 14.92 26.59
N THR A 287 15.39 15.61 25.46
CA THR A 287 16.44 16.59 25.10
C THR A 287 15.86 17.98 24.91
N LEU A 288 16.54 19.00 25.43
CA LEU A 288 16.15 20.40 25.26
C LEU A 288 16.80 21.02 24.02
N LEU A 289 15.97 21.53 23.11
CA LEU A 289 16.41 22.26 21.93
C LEU A 289 16.19 23.76 22.12
N ALA A 290 17.23 24.55 21.83
CA ALA A 290 17.20 26.01 21.80
C ALA A 290 16.39 26.53 20.60
N THR A 291 15.06 26.35 20.61
CA THR A 291 14.16 26.90 19.59
C THR A 291 12.72 27.00 20.11
N GLY A 292 11.93 27.84 19.43
CA GLY A 292 10.48 27.93 19.61
C GLY A 292 9.68 27.15 18.57
N GLY A 293 10.32 26.34 17.71
CA GLY A 293 9.65 25.64 16.61
C GLY A 293 10.21 24.26 16.31
N GLY A 294 9.37 23.23 16.46
CA GLY A 294 9.63 21.85 16.05
C GLY A 294 10.32 20.96 17.09
N GLY A 295 10.32 19.67 16.84
CA GLY A 295 11.00 18.66 17.65
C GLY A 295 11.30 17.43 16.80
N PHE A 296 11.71 16.35 17.46
CA PHE A 296 11.69 15.03 16.86
C PHE A 296 11.71 13.92 17.92
N SER A 297 11.25 12.75 17.51
CA SER A 297 11.12 11.55 18.33
C SER A 297 11.76 10.36 17.59
N SER A 298 12.74 9.69 18.21
CA SER A 298 13.52 8.59 17.61
C SER A 298 13.27 7.23 18.27
N GLY A 299 12.13 7.06 18.92
CA GLY A 299 11.89 5.93 19.82
C GLY A 299 12.47 6.23 21.20
N THR A 300 13.80 6.17 21.31
CA THR A 300 14.50 6.36 22.60
C THR A 300 14.59 7.82 23.02
N VAL A 301 14.86 8.72 22.06
CA VAL A 301 15.08 10.15 22.32
C VAL A 301 13.87 10.98 21.88
N VAL A 302 13.44 11.92 22.73
CA VAL A 302 12.43 12.94 22.44
C VAL A 302 13.08 14.32 22.59
N ALA A 303 13.30 15.02 21.48
CA ALA A 303 13.96 16.32 21.45
C ALA A 303 12.94 17.44 21.25
N LEU A 304 12.84 18.36 22.21
CA LEU A 304 11.75 19.35 22.32
C LEU A 304 12.26 20.79 22.14
N ALA A 305 11.63 21.56 21.25
CA ALA A 305 11.68 23.03 21.25
C ALA A 305 11.29 23.57 22.63
N VAL A 306 12.28 23.96 23.45
CA VAL A 306 12.04 24.30 24.85
C VAL A 306 11.10 25.50 25.03
N TRP A 307 10.96 26.37 24.02
CA TRP A 307 10.08 27.55 24.09
C TRP A 307 8.79 27.43 23.27
N TRP A 308 8.40 26.21 22.87
CA TRP A 308 7.16 25.98 22.13
C TRP A 308 5.94 26.52 22.90
N GLY A 309 4.99 27.14 22.18
CA GLY A 309 3.76 27.69 22.76
C GLY A 309 3.93 28.91 23.68
N GLY A 310 5.15 29.37 23.94
CA GLY A 310 5.46 30.39 24.94
C GLY A 310 5.95 29.84 26.29
N PHE A 311 6.43 28.59 26.33
CA PHE A 311 7.02 27.99 27.52
C PHE A 311 8.31 28.73 27.96
N PRO A 312 8.60 28.86 29.27
CA PRO A 312 7.84 28.36 30.42
C PRO A 312 6.66 29.23 30.87
N ASP A 313 6.52 30.46 30.35
CA ASP A 313 5.44 31.39 30.74
C ASP A 313 4.03 30.86 30.43
N ARG A 314 3.93 29.96 29.45
CA ARG A 314 2.72 29.16 29.14
C ARG A 314 3.06 27.69 28.91
N GLU A 315 2.43 26.82 29.69
CA GLU A 315 2.59 25.37 29.56
C GLU A 315 1.61 24.70 28.58
N ASP A 316 0.47 25.32 28.27
CA ASP A 316 -0.60 24.68 27.48
C ASP A 316 -0.16 24.26 26.05
N GLY A 317 0.74 25.02 25.42
CA GLY A 317 1.37 24.61 24.16
C GLY A 317 2.39 23.48 24.36
N MET A 318 3.17 23.53 25.43
CA MET A 318 4.19 22.52 25.73
C MET A 318 3.57 21.17 26.09
N ILE A 319 2.47 21.15 26.83
CA ILE A 319 1.71 19.94 27.19
C ILE A 319 1.28 19.16 25.94
N GLU A 320 0.72 19.87 24.96
CA GLU A 320 0.30 19.26 23.69
C GLU A 320 1.50 18.75 22.88
N PHE A 321 2.55 19.55 22.77
CA PHE A 321 3.72 19.24 21.96
C PHE A 321 4.60 18.12 22.54
N LEU A 322 4.87 18.13 23.85
CA LEU A 322 5.57 17.02 24.50
C LEU A 322 4.75 15.72 24.38
N THR A 323 3.41 15.82 24.45
CA THR A 323 2.52 14.66 24.25
C THR A 323 2.61 14.16 22.81
N HIS A 324 2.53 15.04 21.82
CA HIS A 324 2.65 14.71 20.40
C HIS A 324 3.95 13.94 20.12
N GLU A 325 5.11 14.49 20.51
CA GLU A 325 6.42 13.85 20.32
C GLU A 325 6.53 12.52 21.11
N SER A 326 5.89 12.41 22.28
CA SER A 326 5.85 11.18 23.05
C SER A 326 4.98 10.09 22.39
N VAL A 327 3.85 10.45 21.78
CA VAL A 327 2.90 9.51 21.14
C VAL A 327 3.58 8.72 20.01
N HIS A 328 4.42 9.37 19.20
CA HIS A 328 5.16 8.70 18.11
C HIS A 328 6.02 7.52 18.60
N SER A 329 6.62 7.65 19.79
CA SER A 329 7.45 6.62 20.41
C SER A 329 6.65 5.63 21.29
N TRP A 330 5.38 5.92 21.57
CA TRP A 330 4.56 5.17 22.52
C TRP A 330 4.01 3.83 21.96
N VAL A 331 3.79 3.74 20.65
CA VAL A 331 3.01 2.66 20.01
C VAL A 331 3.66 2.03 18.77
N LEU A 332 4.98 1.86 18.87
CA LEU A 332 5.78 0.96 18.02
C LEU A 332 5.20 -0.47 18.02
N PRO A 333 5.36 -1.25 16.93
CA PRO A 333 6.40 -1.12 15.89
C PRO A 333 5.97 -0.44 14.59
N PHE A 334 4.69 -0.18 14.36
CA PHE A 334 4.21 0.45 13.13
C PHE A 334 3.76 1.90 13.36
N PRO A 335 4.13 2.86 12.50
CA PRO A 335 3.58 4.22 12.57
C PRO A 335 2.08 4.22 12.27
N GLU A 336 1.36 5.21 12.81
CA GLU A 336 -0.04 5.44 12.48
C GLU A 336 -0.18 6.11 11.10
N ILE A 337 -1.32 5.91 10.44
CA ILE A 337 -1.56 6.45 9.08
C ILE A 337 -1.83 7.95 9.13
N TRP A 338 -2.45 8.38 10.23
CA TRP A 338 -2.66 9.74 10.65
C TRP A 338 -1.73 10.09 11.80
N ASN A 339 -0.44 9.69 11.73
CA ASN A 339 0.57 9.88 12.79
C ASN A 339 0.60 11.30 13.37
N GLU A 340 0.65 12.32 12.51
CA GLU A 340 0.68 13.72 12.96
C GLU A 340 -0.68 14.14 13.55
N PRO A 341 -1.84 13.94 12.88
CA PRO A 341 -3.14 14.24 13.48
C PRO A 341 -3.42 13.56 14.82
N ILE A 342 -3.15 12.26 14.97
CA ILE A 342 -3.48 11.51 16.19
C ILE A 342 -2.63 11.97 17.37
N ALA A 343 -1.32 12.20 17.16
CA ALA A 343 -0.41 12.69 18.18
C ALA A 343 -0.81 14.08 18.69
N THR A 344 -1.10 15.02 17.77
CA THR A 344 -1.61 16.36 18.12
C THR A 344 -2.99 16.29 18.78
N TRP A 345 -3.92 15.46 18.30
CA TRP A 345 -5.26 15.34 18.88
C TRP A 345 -5.22 14.82 20.32
N ILE A 346 -4.40 13.77 20.59
CA ILE A 346 -4.15 13.29 21.95
C ILE A 346 -3.51 14.38 22.81
N GLY A 347 -2.56 15.15 22.28
CA GLY A 347 -1.98 16.30 22.99
C GLY A 347 -3.02 17.35 23.41
N ASN A 348 -4.02 17.60 22.56
CA ASN A 348 -5.15 18.45 22.94
C ASN A 348 -6.05 17.78 24.00
N LEU A 349 -6.27 16.46 23.97
CA LEU A 349 -7.01 15.77 25.05
C LEU A 349 -6.27 15.79 26.39
N VAL A 350 -4.94 15.68 26.38
CA VAL A 350 -4.09 15.80 27.58
C VAL A 350 -4.11 17.24 28.11
N MET A 351 -4.09 18.26 27.24
CA MET A 351 -4.37 19.64 27.65
C MET A 351 -5.72 19.77 28.37
N MET A 352 -6.78 19.10 27.89
CA MET A 352 -8.10 19.12 28.56
C MET A 352 -8.02 18.49 29.95
N ASP A 353 -7.43 17.29 30.09
CA ASP A 353 -7.25 16.63 31.39
C ASP A 353 -6.39 17.44 32.37
N MET A 354 -5.47 18.26 31.86
CA MET A 354 -4.61 19.14 32.65
C MET A 354 -5.20 20.55 32.89
N GLY A 355 -6.47 20.78 32.56
CA GLY A 355 -7.20 22.01 32.90
C GLY A 355 -7.20 23.12 31.83
N HIS A 356 -6.67 22.86 30.64
CA HIS A 356 -6.65 23.81 29.51
C HIS A 356 -7.77 23.56 28.48
N GLU A 357 -8.92 23.05 28.95
CA GLU A 357 -10.03 22.59 28.12
C GLU A 357 -10.49 23.60 27.05
N ALA A 358 -10.67 24.86 27.43
CA ALA A 358 -11.17 25.89 26.51
C ALA A 358 -10.23 26.16 25.32
N GLU A 359 -8.90 26.09 25.50
CA GLU A 359 -7.94 26.26 24.41
C GLU A 359 -7.82 24.99 23.57
N ALA A 360 -7.85 23.81 24.20
CA ALA A 360 -7.83 22.52 23.50
C ALA A 360 -9.05 22.33 22.59
N LEU A 361 -10.27 22.57 23.10
CA LEU A 361 -11.50 22.51 22.30
C LEU A 361 -11.46 23.50 21.13
N LYS A 362 -10.99 24.73 21.38
CA LYS A 362 -10.79 25.75 20.35
C LYS A 362 -9.78 25.32 19.28
N ARG A 363 -8.68 24.64 19.63
CA ARG A 363 -7.70 24.09 18.69
C ARG A 363 -8.31 22.96 17.84
N ILE A 364 -9.03 22.02 18.47
CA ILE A 364 -9.72 20.90 17.78
C ILE A 364 -10.75 21.45 16.79
N GLN A 365 -11.67 22.29 17.26
CA GLN A 365 -12.74 22.88 16.46
C GLN A 365 -12.20 23.71 15.28
N LYS A 366 -11.20 24.56 15.52
CA LYS A 366 -10.55 25.37 14.46
C LYS A 366 -9.83 24.51 13.41
N THR A 367 -9.38 23.31 13.76
CA THR A 367 -8.79 22.36 12.82
C THR A 367 -9.86 21.69 11.96
N ILE A 368 -10.94 21.21 12.55
CA ILE A 368 -12.11 20.65 11.84
C ILE A 368 -12.72 21.68 10.87
N GLU A 369 -12.88 22.93 11.31
CA GLU A 369 -13.41 24.04 10.51
C GLU A 369 -12.62 24.36 9.23
N ARG A 370 -11.34 23.96 9.15
CA ARG A 370 -10.55 24.13 7.92
C ARG A 370 -10.94 23.13 6.83
N ALA A 371 -11.36 21.93 7.23
CA ALA A 371 -11.83 20.89 6.32
C ALA A 371 -13.32 21.04 6.00
N THR A 372 -14.19 21.35 6.97
CA THR A 372 -15.64 21.53 6.69
C THR A 372 -15.95 22.71 5.78
N LYS A 373 -15.05 23.70 5.67
CA LYS A 373 -15.12 24.78 4.66
C LYS A 373 -14.84 24.31 3.22
N ILE A 374 -14.23 23.15 3.05
CA ILE A 374 -13.87 22.54 1.76
C ILE A 374 -14.86 21.41 1.43
N ASP A 375 -15.19 20.57 2.41
CA ASP A 375 -16.11 19.44 2.30
C ASP A 375 -17.04 19.39 3.52
N PRO A 376 -18.19 20.08 3.50
CA PRO A 376 -19.07 20.21 4.66
C PRO A 376 -19.61 18.88 5.21
N GLU A 377 -19.77 17.88 4.34
CA GLU A 377 -20.24 16.53 4.71
C GLU A 377 -19.11 15.53 4.96
N MET A 378 -17.84 15.91 4.69
CA MET A 378 -16.67 15.03 4.82
C MET A 378 -16.75 13.75 3.96
N LYS A 379 -17.37 13.77 2.78
CA LYS A 379 -17.59 12.59 1.93
C LYS A 379 -16.71 12.50 0.68
N ASN A 380 -16.13 13.61 0.25
CA ASN A 380 -15.64 13.75 -1.13
C ASN A 380 -14.12 13.56 -1.28
N TYR A 381 -13.37 13.55 -0.17
CA TYR A 381 -11.92 13.42 -0.18
C TYR A 381 -11.42 12.41 0.85
N ASP A 382 -10.29 11.75 0.58
CA ASP A 382 -9.62 10.85 1.52
C ASP A 382 -8.82 11.60 2.62
N LEU A 383 -8.11 10.84 3.46
CA LEU A 383 -7.23 11.38 4.51
C LEU A 383 -6.05 12.22 3.97
N HIS A 384 -5.73 12.16 2.68
CA HIS A 384 -4.66 12.95 2.06
C HIS A 384 -5.19 14.10 1.20
N GLY A 385 -6.50 14.32 1.22
CA GLY A 385 -7.18 15.34 0.42
C GLY A 385 -7.25 15.01 -1.07
N LYS A 386 -7.10 13.74 -1.45
CA LYS A 386 -7.33 13.25 -2.82
C LYS A 386 -8.83 13.09 -3.04
N LEU A 387 -9.33 13.47 -4.22
CA LEU A 387 -10.74 13.34 -4.56
C LEU A 387 -11.16 11.85 -4.67
N THR A 388 -12.25 11.50 -4.01
CA THR A 388 -12.87 10.15 -4.01
C THR A 388 -14.36 10.18 -4.29
N GLY A 389 -15.03 11.31 -4.05
CA GLY A 389 -16.43 11.56 -4.37
C GLY A 389 -16.59 12.61 -5.46
N SER A 390 -17.54 13.53 -5.27
CA SER A 390 -17.79 14.63 -6.21
C SER A 390 -17.14 15.93 -5.73
N GLY A 391 -16.36 16.59 -6.59
CA GLY A 391 -15.60 17.76 -6.18
C GLY A 391 -14.57 18.19 -7.21
N ARG A 392 -13.59 18.99 -6.75
CA ARG A 392 -12.44 19.44 -7.56
C ARG A 392 -11.15 18.99 -6.89
N GLU A 393 -10.08 18.93 -7.67
CA GLU A 393 -8.74 18.79 -7.09
C GLU A 393 -8.41 19.94 -6.13
N LEU A 394 -7.73 19.59 -5.04
CA LEU A 394 -7.38 20.50 -3.95
C LEU A 394 -5.94 21.00 -4.11
N THR A 395 -5.73 22.29 -3.85
CA THR A 395 -4.38 22.85 -3.75
C THR A 395 -3.62 22.20 -2.59
N SER A 396 -2.28 22.23 -2.59
CA SER A 396 -1.49 21.60 -1.51
C SER A 396 -1.82 22.15 -0.10
N SER A 397 -2.23 23.41 0.01
CA SER A 397 -2.72 24.01 1.27
C SER A 397 -4.07 23.42 1.69
N GLU A 398 -4.99 23.24 0.74
CA GLU A 398 -6.31 22.63 0.97
C GLU A 398 -6.21 21.14 1.30
N ARG A 399 -5.31 20.40 0.65
CA ARG A 399 -5.03 19.00 1.00
C ARG A 399 -4.50 18.85 2.42
N ASN A 400 -3.61 19.74 2.85
CA ASN A 400 -3.15 19.78 4.24
C ASN A 400 -4.32 20.11 5.21
N ASN A 401 -5.15 21.11 4.88
CA ASN A 401 -6.34 21.43 5.67
C ASN A 401 -7.31 20.24 5.78
N MET A 402 -7.49 19.48 4.68
CA MET A 402 -8.31 18.27 4.65
C MET A 402 -7.71 17.16 5.51
N HIS A 403 -6.42 16.85 5.35
CA HIS A 403 -5.71 15.83 6.13
C HIS A 403 -5.87 16.04 7.65
N TRP A 404 -5.59 17.26 8.12
CA TRP A 404 -5.72 17.60 9.54
C TRP A 404 -7.17 17.65 10.00
N GLY A 405 -8.03 18.40 9.29
CA GLY A 405 -9.41 18.64 9.72
C GLY A 405 -10.30 17.39 9.64
N LYS A 406 -10.14 16.56 8.62
CA LYS A 406 -10.89 15.30 8.46
C LYS A 406 -10.45 14.25 9.50
N SER A 407 -9.15 14.12 9.75
CA SER A 407 -8.65 13.21 10.80
C SER A 407 -9.18 13.61 12.18
N PHE A 408 -9.13 14.91 12.52
CA PHE A 408 -9.70 15.43 13.77
C PHE A 408 -11.22 15.20 13.85
N TRP A 409 -11.94 15.40 12.74
CA TRP A 409 -13.38 15.17 12.68
C TRP A 409 -13.73 13.70 12.93
N ILE A 410 -13.03 12.76 12.28
CA ILE A 410 -13.20 11.32 12.50
C ILE A 410 -12.96 10.95 13.96
N LEU A 411 -11.84 11.41 14.54
CA LEU A 411 -11.50 11.12 15.93
C LEU A 411 -12.54 11.70 16.91
N GLU A 412 -13.11 12.89 16.63
CA GLU A 412 -14.19 13.47 17.42
C GLU A 412 -15.52 12.73 17.29
N GLU A 413 -15.92 12.28 16.09
CA GLU A 413 -17.13 11.47 15.91
C GLU A 413 -17.02 10.12 16.65
N LEU A 414 -15.88 9.44 16.53
CA LEU A 414 -15.62 8.20 17.27
C LEU A 414 -15.54 8.43 18.79
N ARG A 415 -14.99 9.57 19.25
CA ARG A 415 -14.98 9.96 20.68
C ARG A 415 -16.38 10.27 21.22
N ARG A 416 -17.28 10.83 20.40
CA ARG A 416 -18.69 11.07 20.77
C ARG A 416 -19.45 9.76 20.97
N GLU A 417 -19.15 8.75 20.16
CA GLU A 417 -19.72 7.40 20.30
C GLU A 417 -19.14 6.65 21.50
N LYS A 418 -17.82 6.66 21.68
CA LYS A 418 -17.12 5.98 22.78
C LYS A 418 -15.91 6.79 23.25
N PRO A 419 -16.00 7.55 24.36
CA PRO A 419 -14.97 8.52 24.77
C PRO A 419 -13.53 7.99 24.90
N ASP A 420 -13.37 6.72 25.32
CA ASP A 420 -12.07 6.10 25.54
C ASP A 420 -11.65 5.11 24.43
N PHE A 421 -12.30 5.17 23.25
CA PHE A 421 -12.05 4.22 22.15
C PHE A 421 -10.57 4.13 21.76
N LEU A 422 -9.82 5.23 21.85
CA LEU A 422 -8.44 5.26 21.37
C LEU A 422 -7.48 4.52 22.31
N GLY A 423 -7.77 4.51 23.61
CA GLY A 423 -7.05 3.68 24.57
C GLY A 423 -7.29 2.19 24.32
N GLU A 424 -8.49 1.82 23.87
CA GLU A 424 -8.81 0.44 23.48
C GLU A 424 -8.16 0.06 22.14
N TYR A 425 -8.17 0.97 21.16
CA TYR A 425 -7.49 0.82 19.87
C TYR A 425 -6.00 0.51 20.05
N PHE A 426 -5.30 1.20 20.95
CA PHE A 426 -3.87 0.96 21.16
C PHE A 426 -3.55 -0.32 21.95
N LYS A 427 -4.43 -0.78 22.85
CA LYS A 427 -4.32 -2.14 23.44
C LYS A 427 -4.42 -3.19 22.36
N LEU A 428 -5.47 -3.13 21.54
CA LEU A 428 -5.72 -4.04 20.43
C LEU A 428 -4.56 -3.97 19.40
N LYS A 429 -4.03 -2.78 19.10
CA LYS A 429 -2.85 -2.65 18.25
C LYS A 429 -1.63 -3.41 18.81
N ARG A 430 -1.34 -3.29 20.11
CA ARG A 430 -0.24 -4.07 20.73
C ARG A 430 -0.50 -5.58 20.74
N GLU A 431 -1.76 -5.99 20.79
CA GLU A 431 -2.16 -7.39 20.75
C GLU A 431 -2.04 -8.00 19.34
N TYR A 432 -2.47 -7.28 18.29
CA TYR A 432 -2.67 -7.79 16.94
C TYR A 432 -1.70 -7.26 15.86
N ALA A 433 -1.02 -6.14 16.07
CA ALA A 433 -0.09 -5.52 15.10
C ALA A 433 1.37 -5.62 15.58
N LYS A 434 1.88 -6.85 15.64
CA LYS A 434 3.22 -7.17 16.15
C LYS A 434 4.27 -7.21 15.02
N ALA A 435 5.51 -6.84 15.36
CA ALA A 435 6.64 -6.95 14.45
C ALA A 435 6.96 -8.43 14.17
N GLY A 436 7.31 -8.75 12.93
CA GLY A 436 7.61 -10.13 12.50
C GLY A 436 6.39 -10.98 12.15
N THR A 437 5.20 -10.70 12.72
CA THR A 437 3.94 -11.35 12.31
C THR A 437 3.22 -10.57 11.21
N ASN A 438 3.14 -9.25 11.33
CA ASN A 438 2.44 -8.40 10.38
C ASN A 438 3.44 -7.83 9.36
N LYS A 439 3.14 -7.97 8.06
CA LYS A 439 4.00 -7.44 6.97
C LYS A 439 3.74 -5.98 6.62
N LYS A 440 2.57 -5.45 7.02
CA LYS A 440 2.07 -4.11 6.69
C LYS A 440 1.12 -3.65 7.79
N TYR A 441 1.02 -2.33 7.98
CA TYR A 441 -0.01 -1.67 8.76
C TYR A 441 -0.56 -0.52 7.90
N ASP A 442 -1.85 -0.57 7.58
CA ASP A 442 -2.51 0.29 6.59
C ASP A 442 -3.97 0.58 6.95
N ILE A 443 -4.71 1.31 6.12
CA ILE A 443 -6.02 1.86 6.51
C ILE A 443 -7.04 0.76 6.82
N ASN A 444 -6.92 -0.37 6.13
CA ASN A 444 -7.70 -1.58 6.39
C ASN A 444 -7.35 -2.16 7.77
N SER A 445 -6.05 -2.19 8.13
CA SER A 445 -5.57 -2.57 9.47
C SER A 445 -6.13 -1.66 10.57
N THR A 446 -5.96 -0.34 10.41
CA THR A 446 -6.40 0.68 11.36
C THR A 446 -7.91 0.67 11.55
N VAL A 447 -8.70 0.64 10.48
CA VAL A 447 -10.17 0.66 10.59
C VAL A 447 -10.72 -0.65 11.15
N SER A 448 -10.06 -1.79 10.93
CA SER A 448 -10.44 -3.05 11.57
C SER A 448 -10.22 -3.02 13.09
N LEU A 449 -9.07 -2.50 13.55
CA LEU A 449 -8.80 -2.32 14.97
C LEU A 449 -9.69 -1.24 15.61
N LEU A 450 -10.02 -0.16 14.90
CA LEU A 450 -11.02 0.81 15.34
C LEU A 450 -12.42 0.19 15.44
N SER A 451 -12.79 -0.68 14.50
CA SER A 451 -14.09 -1.37 14.52
C SER A 451 -14.22 -2.26 15.76
N MET A 452 -13.15 -2.98 16.12
CA MET A 452 -13.05 -3.72 17.37
C MET A 452 -13.09 -2.80 18.61
N ALA A 453 -12.33 -1.69 18.57
CA ALA A 453 -12.25 -0.72 19.68
C ALA A 453 -13.58 -0.02 19.96
N ILE A 454 -14.37 0.29 18.92
CA ILE A 454 -15.71 0.87 19.03
C ILE A 454 -16.75 -0.20 19.40
N GLY A 455 -16.71 -1.36 18.73
CA GLY A 455 -17.65 -2.47 18.92
C GLY A 455 -18.64 -2.66 17.75
N ARG A 456 -18.38 -2.07 16.58
CA ARG A 456 -19.16 -2.25 15.34
C ARG A 456 -18.27 -2.13 14.10
N ASP A 457 -18.69 -2.70 12.98
CA ASP A 457 -17.97 -2.53 11.70
C ASP A 457 -18.06 -1.06 11.23
N LEU A 458 -16.90 -0.42 11.11
CA LEU A 458 -16.76 0.96 10.62
C LEU A 458 -16.47 1.02 9.11
N THR A 459 -16.24 -0.11 8.44
CA THR A 459 -15.83 -0.16 7.02
C THR A 459 -16.77 0.62 6.13
N GLY A 460 -18.10 0.42 6.27
CA GLY A 460 -19.10 1.17 5.51
C GLY A 460 -19.04 2.67 5.79
N TRP A 461 -18.93 3.07 7.05
CA TRP A 461 -18.86 4.47 7.46
C TRP A 461 -17.62 5.19 6.94
N PHE A 462 -16.44 4.55 6.93
CA PHE A 462 -15.24 5.13 6.32
C PHE A 462 -15.38 5.30 4.80
N ASN A 463 -15.95 4.32 4.11
CA ASN A 463 -16.20 4.40 2.65
C ASN A 463 -17.22 5.49 2.29
N GLU A 464 -18.32 5.61 3.05
CA GLU A 464 -19.30 6.72 2.91
C GLU A 464 -18.64 8.09 3.08
N HIS A 465 -17.62 8.17 3.94
CA HIS A 465 -16.82 9.37 4.17
C HIS A 465 -15.55 9.40 3.30
N GLY A 466 -15.59 8.82 2.10
CA GLY A 466 -14.57 9.01 1.07
C GLY A 466 -13.20 8.42 1.38
N ILE A 467 -13.07 7.56 2.38
CA ILE A 467 -11.84 6.82 2.71
C ILE A 467 -12.06 5.38 2.24
N PRO A 468 -11.40 4.94 1.15
CA PRO A 468 -11.56 3.58 0.65
C PRO A 468 -10.96 2.60 1.66
N VAL A 469 -11.81 1.72 2.19
CA VAL A 469 -11.42 0.70 3.18
C VAL A 469 -11.97 -0.64 2.76
N GLU A 470 -11.07 -1.62 2.69
CA GLU A 470 -11.41 -3.03 2.57
C GLU A 470 -11.35 -3.68 3.94
N ARG A 471 -12.23 -4.63 4.20
CA ARG A 471 -12.36 -5.24 5.52
C ARG A 471 -11.27 -6.29 5.75
N MET A 472 -10.38 -6.08 6.72
CA MET A 472 -9.40 -7.09 7.13
C MET A 472 -10.02 -8.09 8.11
N GLY A 473 -9.54 -9.34 8.04
CA GLY A 473 -10.13 -10.50 8.73
C GLY A 473 -9.94 -10.57 10.25
N GLY A 474 -10.53 -9.63 10.99
CA GLY A 474 -10.96 -9.89 12.38
C GLY A 474 -12.19 -10.82 12.40
N PRO A 475 -12.62 -11.33 13.58
CA PRO A 475 -13.64 -12.38 13.69
C PRO A 475 -14.90 -12.04 12.89
N ALA A 476 -15.25 -12.93 11.96
CA ALA A 476 -16.12 -12.57 10.87
C ALA A 476 -17.60 -12.47 11.29
N VAL A 477 -18.13 -11.24 11.38
CA VAL A 477 -19.47 -10.99 10.81
C VAL A 477 -19.42 -11.55 9.40
N THR A 478 -20.11 -12.65 9.16
CA THR A 478 -19.82 -13.50 8.01
C THR A 478 -20.30 -12.84 6.74
N LYS A 479 -19.37 -12.39 5.90
CA LYS A 479 -19.73 -12.01 4.54
C LYS A 479 -19.74 -13.28 3.69
N LEU A 480 -20.87 -13.51 3.03
CA LEU A 480 -20.96 -14.46 1.92
C LEU A 480 -20.05 -14.00 0.77
N THR A 481 -19.84 -14.85 -0.23
CA THR A 481 -19.02 -14.52 -1.41
C THR A 481 -19.44 -13.21 -2.09
N PHE A 482 -20.74 -12.90 -2.09
CA PHE A 482 -21.30 -11.69 -2.68
C PHE A 482 -22.09 -10.84 -1.68
N GLU A 483 -22.28 -9.58 -2.01
CA GLU A 483 -23.18 -8.68 -1.28
C GLU A 483 -24.66 -9.11 -1.44
N LYS A 484 -25.47 -8.84 -0.42
CA LYS A 484 -26.89 -9.25 -0.31
C LYS A 484 -27.72 -8.98 -1.57
N SER A 485 -27.47 -7.85 -2.25
CA SER A 485 -28.18 -7.42 -3.47
C SER A 485 -27.97 -8.35 -4.66
N GLU A 486 -26.82 -9.02 -4.76
CA GLU A 486 -26.50 -9.94 -5.84
C GLU A 486 -27.39 -11.19 -5.77
N TYR A 487 -27.48 -11.82 -4.60
CA TYR A 487 -28.36 -12.97 -4.37
C TYR A 487 -29.84 -12.62 -4.58
N ILE A 488 -30.30 -11.45 -4.11
CA ILE A 488 -31.66 -10.96 -4.35
C ILE A 488 -31.91 -10.83 -5.87
N THR A 489 -30.98 -10.22 -6.60
CA THR A 489 -31.10 -10.00 -8.06
C THR A 489 -31.18 -11.33 -8.82
N ARG A 490 -30.37 -12.33 -8.44
CA ARG A 490 -30.41 -13.67 -9.03
C ARG A 490 -31.76 -14.35 -8.81
N ARG A 491 -32.30 -14.32 -7.58
CA ARG A 491 -33.62 -14.92 -7.30
C ARG A 491 -34.75 -14.16 -8.01
N ALA A 492 -34.70 -12.82 -8.08
CA ALA A 492 -35.66 -12.01 -8.81
C ALA A 492 -35.69 -12.34 -10.32
N LYS A 493 -34.52 -12.48 -10.97
CA LYS A 493 -34.42 -12.93 -12.37
C LYS A 493 -35.12 -14.27 -12.62
N LEU A 494 -35.04 -15.21 -11.66
CA LEU A 494 -35.76 -16.48 -11.76
C LEU A 494 -37.26 -16.29 -11.53
N MET A 495 -37.68 -15.52 -10.51
CA MET A 495 -39.10 -15.20 -10.25
C MET A 495 -39.81 -14.65 -11.50
N ASP A 496 -39.13 -13.81 -12.27
CA ASP A 496 -39.64 -13.23 -13.53
C ASP A 496 -39.86 -14.28 -14.64
N ARG A 497 -39.23 -15.46 -14.54
CA ARG A 497 -39.45 -16.62 -15.44
C ARG A 497 -40.52 -17.60 -14.94
N ILE A 498 -40.91 -17.52 -13.67
CA ILE A 498 -41.86 -18.44 -13.02
C ILE A 498 -43.08 -17.72 -12.37
N PRO A 499 -43.71 -16.73 -13.00
CA PRO A 499 -44.79 -15.95 -12.39
C PRO A 499 -46.05 -16.76 -12.07
N ASP A 500 -46.17 -17.98 -12.61
CA ASP A 500 -47.26 -18.94 -12.43
C ASP A 500 -47.00 -20.00 -11.35
N GLY A 501 -45.89 -19.91 -10.60
CA GLY A 501 -45.49 -21.02 -9.75
C GLY A 501 -44.36 -20.75 -8.76
N ILE A 502 -43.76 -21.85 -8.30
CA ILE A 502 -42.64 -21.86 -7.36
C ILE A 502 -41.50 -22.71 -7.92
N ALA A 503 -40.25 -22.28 -7.75
CA ALA A 503 -39.08 -23.11 -7.98
C ALA A 503 -38.60 -23.75 -6.67
N VAL A 504 -38.19 -25.02 -6.72
CA VAL A 504 -37.74 -25.79 -5.56
C VAL A 504 -36.42 -26.46 -5.86
N PHE A 505 -35.41 -26.20 -5.04
CA PHE A 505 -34.05 -26.74 -5.18
C PHE A 505 -33.62 -27.45 -3.91
N ARG A 506 -32.99 -28.62 -4.04
CA ARG A 506 -32.47 -29.43 -2.92
C ARG A 506 -30.95 -29.43 -2.95
N GLY A 507 -30.32 -28.77 -1.97
CA GLY A 507 -28.88 -28.72 -1.78
C GLY A 507 -28.25 -30.08 -1.48
N ALA A 508 -26.92 -30.12 -1.46
CA ALA A 508 -26.12 -31.32 -1.27
C ALA A 508 -26.40 -31.99 0.08
N THR A 509 -26.26 -33.32 0.11
CA THR A 509 -26.23 -34.11 1.35
C THR A 509 -24.80 -34.10 1.91
N PRO A 510 -24.61 -34.27 3.22
CA PRO A 510 -23.28 -34.53 3.78
C PRO A 510 -22.58 -35.69 3.05
N PRO A 511 -21.25 -35.64 2.88
CA PRO A 511 -20.49 -36.77 2.34
C PRO A 511 -20.59 -38.00 3.26
N VAL A 512 -20.40 -39.19 2.68
CA VAL A 512 -20.52 -40.47 3.41
C VAL A 512 -19.29 -40.77 4.30
N GLY A 513 -18.17 -40.10 4.05
CA GLY A 513 -16.97 -40.16 4.89
C GLY A 513 -16.41 -38.75 5.14
N ASP A 514 -15.25 -38.68 5.80
CA ASP A 514 -14.61 -37.45 6.29
C ASP A 514 -13.97 -36.60 5.16
N SER A 515 -14.78 -36.21 4.19
CA SER A 515 -14.45 -35.27 3.12
C SER A 515 -15.03 -33.89 3.43
N GLN A 516 -14.43 -32.84 2.85
CA GLN A 516 -15.01 -31.50 2.88
C GLN A 516 -16.40 -31.49 2.22
N PHE A 517 -17.37 -30.85 2.87
CA PHE A 517 -18.68 -30.60 2.29
C PHE A 517 -18.59 -29.51 1.22
N PHE A 518 -19.24 -29.76 0.07
CA PHE A 518 -19.47 -28.77 -0.97
C PHE A 518 -20.96 -28.71 -1.29
N GLN A 519 -21.49 -27.50 -1.40
CA GLN A 519 -22.88 -27.26 -1.79
C GLN A 519 -23.02 -27.29 -3.32
N PHE A 520 -24.20 -27.69 -3.82
CA PHE A 520 -24.47 -27.62 -5.26
C PHE A 520 -24.46 -26.18 -5.78
N ASN A 521 -23.84 -25.97 -6.94
CA ASN A 521 -23.64 -24.66 -7.56
C ASN A 521 -24.93 -23.85 -7.69
N ASN A 522 -26.06 -24.47 -8.04
CA ASN A 522 -27.34 -23.74 -8.11
C ASN A 522 -27.81 -23.22 -6.74
N LEU A 523 -27.55 -23.95 -5.64
CA LEU A 523 -27.86 -23.46 -4.29
C LEU A 523 -26.89 -22.35 -3.88
N MET A 524 -25.59 -22.50 -4.15
CA MET A 524 -24.61 -21.44 -3.88
C MET A 524 -24.91 -20.17 -4.68
N TYR A 525 -25.28 -20.30 -5.96
CA TYR A 525 -25.64 -19.17 -6.82
C TYR A 525 -26.79 -18.34 -6.26
N PHE A 526 -27.85 -18.97 -5.74
CA PHE A 526 -29.03 -18.27 -5.21
C PHE A 526 -28.98 -17.88 -3.73
N THR A 527 -28.12 -18.53 -2.93
CA THR A 527 -28.12 -18.38 -1.45
C THR A 527 -26.77 -18.02 -0.84
N GLY A 528 -25.65 -18.48 -1.42
CA GLY A 528 -24.33 -18.46 -0.80
C GLY A 528 -24.18 -19.36 0.44
N MET A 529 -25.10 -20.31 0.69
CA MET A 529 -25.18 -21.05 1.94
C MET A 529 -24.70 -22.50 1.83
N GLU A 530 -23.59 -22.81 2.49
CA GLU A 530 -23.04 -24.17 2.64
C GLU A 530 -23.76 -25.02 3.69
N ILE A 531 -25.08 -24.86 3.84
CA ILE A 531 -25.86 -25.67 4.80
C ILE A 531 -26.22 -27.02 4.16
N PRO A 532 -25.86 -28.17 4.76
CA PRO A 532 -26.24 -29.48 4.25
C PRO A 532 -27.77 -29.70 4.30
N ASN A 533 -28.29 -30.47 3.33
CA ASN A 533 -29.72 -30.78 3.18
C ASN A 533 -30.66 -29.56 2.99
N LEU A 534 -30.11 -28.36 2.82
CA LEU A 534 -30.84 -27.12 2.54
C LEU A 534 -31.84 -27.28 1.39
N ILE A 535 -33.11 -26.92 1.61
CA ILE A 535 -34.08 -26.76 0.52
C ILE A 535 -34.34 -25.27 0.34
N LEU A 536 -34.22 -24.78 -0.90
CA LEU A 536 -34.62 -23.43 -1.29
C LEU A 536 -35.93 -23.49 -2.06
N VAL A 537 -36.91 -22.67 -1.67
CA VAL A 537 -38.11 -22.38 -2.45
C VAL A 537 -38.09 -20.90 -2.87
N ILE A 538 -38.25 -20.64 -4.17
CA ILE A 538 -38.41 -19.30 -4.74
C ILE A 538 -39.83 -19.21 -5.29
N ASP A 539 -40.66 -18.36 -4.71
CA ASP A 539 -42.07 -18.18 -5.08
C ASP A 539 -42.20 -17.00 -6.04
N GLY A 540 -42.52 -17.27 -7.32
CA GLY A 540 -42.70 -16.24 -8.33
C GLY A 540 -44.01 -15.45 -8.18
N LYS A 541 -45.02 -16.05 -7.51
CA LYS A 541 -46.34 -15.44 -7.28
C LYS A 541 -46.28 -14.42 -6.14
N SER A 542 -45.68 -14.78 -5.00
CA SER A 542 -45.50 -13.85 -3.87
C SER A 542 -44.22 -13.03 -3.93
N ARG A 543 -43.31 -13.35 -4.86
CA ARG A 543 -41.97 -12.76 -4.98
C ARG A 543 -41.17 -12.85 -3.69
N THR A 544 -41.20 -14.02 -3.05
CA THR A 544 -40.43 -14.29 -1.82
C THR A 544 -39.64 -15.58 -1.93
N SER A 545 -38.63 -15.72 -1.09
CA SER A 545 -37.74 -16.86 -1.00
C SER A 545 -37.86 -17.46 0.40
N THR A 546 -37.82 -18.78 0.50
CA THR A 546 -37.87 -19.51 1.78
C THR A 546 -36.83 -20.62 1.79
N VAL A 547 -36.06 -20.72 2.88
CA VAL A 547 -35.14 -21.84 3.11
C VAL A 547 -35.63 -22.78 4.19
N PHE A 548 -35.42 -24.08 3.98
CA PHE A 548 -35.76 -25.15 4.91
C PHE A 548 -34.51 -25.94 5.29
N TYR A 549 -34.19 -25.94 6.57
CA TYR A 549 -33.16 -26.78 7.17
C TYR A 549 -33.38 -26.88 8.69
N THR A 550 -32.89 -27.95 9.28
CA THR A 550 -32.79 -28.10 10.73
C THR A 550 -31.31 -28.30 11.04
N LEU A 551 -30.73 -27.34 11.76
CA LEU A 551 -29.33 -27.34 12.17
C LEU A 551 -29.28 -26.64 13.53
N SER A 552 -28.70 -27.29 14.53
CA SER A 552 -28.45 -26.70 15.85
C SER A 552 -27.22 -25.79 15.83
N ASP A 553 -27.08 -24.94 16.84
CA ASP A 553 -25.90 -24.08 16.96
C ASP A 553 -24.60 -24.89 17.16
N ASP A 554 -24.66 -26.10 17.73
CA ASP A 554 -23.48 -26.92 17.97
C ASP A 554 -23.07 -27.72 16.74
N GLU A 555 -24.03 -28.22 15.95
CA GLU A 555 -23.76 -28.75 14.60
C GLU A 555 -23.19 -27.66 13.70
N ALA A 556 -23.78 -26.46 13.71
CA ALA A 556 -23.27 -25.32 12.94
C ALA A 556 -21.82 -24.97 13.30
N LYS A 557 -21.47 -24.88 14.60
CA LYS A 557 -20.07 -24.68 15.03
C LYS A 557 -19.16 -25.82 14.58
N GLY A 558 -19.64 -27.07 14.62
CA GLY A 558 -18.88 -28.25 14.21
C GLY A 558 -18.50 -28.21 12.72
N GLU A 559 -19.42 -27.77 11.87
CA GLU A 559 -19.21 -27.55 10.43
C GLU A 559 -18.48 -26.22 10.12
N GLY A 560 -18.07 -25.44 11.14
CA GLY A 560 -17.52 -24.09 10.95
C GLY A 560 -18.52 -23.05 10.43
N LEU A 561 -19.81 -23.39 10.35
CA LEU A 561 -20.88 -22.56 9.82
C LEU A 561 -21.24 -21.41 10.79
N PRO A 562 -21.22 -20.15 10.32
CA PRO A 562 -21.45 -19.00 11.20
C PRO A 562 -22.89 -18.89 11.72
N LEU A 563 -23.03 -18.80 13.04
CA LEU A 563 -24.32 -18.85 13.73
C LEU A 563 -25.31 -17.79 13.26
N ASP A 564 -24.86 -16.56 12.99
CA ASP A 564 -25.76 -15.48 12.56
C ASP A 564 -26.38 -15.78 11.19
N LEU A 565 -25.61 -16.37 10.26
CA LEU A 565 -26.09 -16.82 8.96
C LEU A 565 -27.09 -18.00 9.09
N VAL A 566 -26.81 -18.93 10.01
CA VAL A 566 -27.66 -20.09 10.32
C VAL A 566 -28.94 -19.69 11.06
N ARG A 567 -28.93 -18.58 11.80
CA ARG A 567 -30.09 -18.10 12.57
C ARG A 567 -30.98 -17.17 11.74
N ASP A 568 -30.38 -16.19 11.08
CA ASP A 568 -31.04 -15.16 10.26
C ASP A 568 -30.32 -14.95 8.91
N PRO A 569 -30.52 -15.86 7.93
CA PRO A 569 -29.92 -15.72 6.60
C PRO A 569 -30.40 -14.48 5.84
N GLY A 570 -31.57 -13.93 6.21
CA GLY A 570 -32.17 -12.77 5.56
C GLY A 570 -31.29 -11.53 5.61
N ASN A 571 -30.48 -11.36 6.66
CA ASN A 571 -29.52 -10.27 6.76
C ASN A 571 -28.36 -10.39 5.76
N PHE A 572 -28.01 -11.61 5.34
CA PHE A 572 -26.82 -11.89 4.51
C PHE A 572 -27.13 -12.03 3.02
N ASN A 573 -28.22 -12.72 2.66
CA ASN A 573 -28.59 -12.98 1.26
C ASN A 573 -30.00 -12.52 0.88
N GLY A 574 -30.73 -11.89 1.82
CA GLY A 574 -32.08 -11.37 1.58
C GLY A 574 -33.16 -12.43 1.40
N ILE A 575 -32.95 -13.66 1.87
CA ILE A 575 -34.00 -14.68 1.91
C ILE A 575 -35.01 -14.31 3.00
N GLU A 576 -36.27 -14.19 2.61
CA GLU A 576 -37.33 -13.58 3.41
C GLU A 576 -37.82 -14.47 4.55
N ASN A 577 -37.70 -15.80 4.41
CA ASN A 577 -38.19 -16.76 5.40
C ASN A 577 -37.19 -17.91 5.62
N ARG A 578 -37.04 -18.32 6.88
CA ARG A 578 -36.35 -19.54 7.29
C ARG A 578 -37.32 -20.42 8.08
N LEU A 579 -37.43 -21.69 7.72
CA LEU A 579 -38.29 -22.67 8.39
C LEU A 579 -37.50 -23.97 8.70
N PRO A 580 -37.89 -24.75 9.72
CA PRO A 580 -37.35 -26.08 9.94
C PRO A 580 -37.59 -27.03 8.75
N PHE A 581 -36.76 -28.07 8.59
CA PHE A 581 -36.82 -28.98 7.45
C PHE A 581 -38.16 -29.72 7.32
N ASP A 582 -38.74 -30.15 8.45
CA ASP A 582 -40.02 -30.87 8.50
C ASP A 582 -41.22 -30.04 7.99
N ARG A 583 -41.19 -28.71 8.16
CA ARG A 583 -42.19 -27.77 7.66
C ARG A 583 -42.25 -27.67 6.14
N PHE A 584 -41.24 -28.14 5.40
CA PHE A 584 -41.22 -28.09 3.93
C PHE A 584 -42.46 -28.74 3.30
N THR A 585 -42.86 -29.91 3.79
CA THR A 585 -43.98 -30.67 3.22
C THR A 585 -45.33 -29.97 3.44
N SER A 586 -45.55 -29.41 4.62
CA SER A 586 -46.74 -28.60 4.92
C SER A 586 -46.74 -27.28 4.17
N TYR A 587 -45.60 -26.59 4.09
CA TYR A 587 -45.46 -25.32 3.37
C TYR A 587 -45.84 -25.47 1.89
N LEU A 588 -45.36 -26.52 1.22
CA LEU A 588 -45.79 -26.80 -0.15
C LEU A 588 -47.30 -26.99 -0.25
N THR A 589 -47.89 -27.84 0.61
CA THR A 589 -49.35 -28.07 0.65
C THR A 589 -50.16 -26.79 0.93
N GLU A 590 -49.63 -25.86 1.72
CA GLU A 590 -50.25 -24.55 2.01
C GLU A 590 -50.13 -23.55 0.83
N LYS A 591 -49.09 -23.67 -0.01
CA LYS A 591 -48.71 -22.69 -1.04
C LYS A 591 -49.13 -23.04 -2.47
N ILE A 592 -49.36 -24.32 -2.77
CA ILE A 592 -49.72 -24.78 -4.11
C ILE A 592 -51.17 -25.29 -4.18
N SER A 593 -51.88 -24.88 -5.22
CA SER A 593 -53.24 -25.28 -5.55
C SER A 593 -53.28 -26.03 -6.89
N GLY A 594 -54.41 -26.66 -7.20
CA GLY A 594 -54.60 -27.30 -8.51
C GLY A 594 -54.46 -26.28 -9.64
N GLY A 595 -53.60 -26.58 -10.62
CA GLY A 595 -53.27 -25.66 -11.73
C GLY A 595 -51.98 -24.85 -11.55
N ASP A 596 -51.39 -24.81 -10.35
CA ASP A 596 -50.05 -24.21 -10.15
C ASP A 596 -48.94 -25.03 -10.83
N VAL A 597 -47.77 -24.42 -10.95
CA VAL A 597 -46.54 -25.06 -11.46
C VAL A 597 -45.45 -25.12 -10.39
N ILE A 598 -44.80 -26.29 -10.29
CA ILE A 598 -43.51 -26.44 -9.60
C ILE A 598 -42.40 -26.55 -10.65
N TYR A 599 -41.39 -25.72 -10.50
CA TYR A 599 -40.16 -25.73 -11.28
C TYR A 599 -39.04 -26.38 -10.46
N THR A 600 -38.29 -27.32 -11.06
CA THR A 600 -37.12 -27.96 -10.43
C THR A 600 -36.20 -28.48 -11.54
N SER A 601 -34.90 -28.60 -11.30
CA SER A 601 -34.01 -29.26 -12.27
C SER A 601 -34.45 -30.72 -12.50
N PHE A 602 -34.40 -31.18 -13.74
CA PHE A 602 -34.52 -32.60 -14.11
C PHE A 602 -33.15 -33.27 -14.37
N ARG A 603 -32.05 -32.51 -14.30
CA ARG A 603 -30.68 -33.04 -14.38
C ARG A 603 -30.32 -33.78 -13.10
N ALA A 604 -29.40 -34.74 -13.21
CA ALA A 604 -28.77 -35.38 -12.05
C ALA A 604 -28.03 -34.35 -11.17
N GLU A 605 -27.68 -34.76 -9.96
CA GLU A 605 -26.92 -33.98 -8.99
C GLU A 605 -25.62 -33.37 -9.58
N GLU A 606 -25.29 -32.15 -9.16
CA GLU A 606 -24.07 -31.45 -9.56
C GLU A 606 -22.86 -32.04 -8.79
N SER A 607 -21.74 -32.26 -9.47
CA SER A 607 -20.47 -32.57 -8.79
C SER A 607 -19.76 -31.27 -8.42
N PRO A 608 -19.06 -31.20 -7.28
CA PRO A 608 -18.10 -30.11 -7.03
C PRO A 608 -17.08 -30.04 -8.19
N GLY A 609 -16.75 -28.82 -8.64
CA GLY A 609 -15.86 -28.52 -9.76
C GLY A 609 -16.37 -28.84 -11.17
N GLU A 610 -17.38 -29.70 -11.34
CA GLU A 610 -17.72 -30.29 -12.64
C GLU A 610 -19.24 -30.40 -12.88
N VAL A 611 -19.76 -29.64 -13.85
CA VAL A 611 -21.20 -29.54 -14.16
C VAL A 611 -21.47 -29.68 -15.68
N SER A 612 -20.59 -30.34 -16.43
CA SER A 612 -20.81 -30.56 -17.85
C SER A 612 -22.09 -31.36 -18.15
N ALA A 613 -22.70 -31.04 -19.29
CA ALA A 613 -23.77 -31.85 -19.85
C ALA A 613 -23.32 -33.31 -20.11
N GLU A 614 -22.02 -33.55 -20.35
CA GLU A 614 -21.48 -34.90 -20.51
C GLU A 614 -21.56 -35.70 -19.20
N LYS A 615 -20.97 -35.21 -18.10
CA LYS A 615 -20.97 -35.96 -16.82
C LYS A 615 -22.37 -36.16 -16.28
N THR A 616 -23.24 -35.14 -16.33
CA THR A 616 -24.64 -35.26 -15.90
C THR A 616 -25.46 -36.23 -16.78
N ASN A 617 -25.22 -36.27 -18.11
CA ASN A 617 -25.83 -37.28 -18.98
C ASN A 617 -25.28 -38.69 -18.72
N SER A 618 -23.99 -38.81 -18.41
CA SER A 618 -23.32 -40.08 -18.10
C SER A 618 -23.87 -40.68 -16.82
N LEU A 619 -23.92 -39.91 -15.72
CA LEU A 619 -24.50 -40.32 -14.44
C LEU A 619 -25.98 -40.70 -14.59
N ASN A 620 -26.76 -39.87 -15.28
CA ASN A 620 -28.16 -40.19 -15.58
C ASN A 620 -28.28 -41.48 -16.42
N GLY A 621 -27.37 -41.71 -17.36
CA GLY A 621 -27.30 -42.95 -18.14
C GLY A 621 -27.01 -44.17 -17.29
N SER A 622 -25.97 -44.11 -16.45
CA SER A 622 -25.55 -45.23 -15.58
C SER A 622 -26.57 -45.59 -14.52
N MET A 623 -27.42 -44.66 -14.09
CA MET A 623 -28.51 -44.96 -13.13
C MET A 623 -29.81 -45.39 -13.84
N THR A 624 -30.25 -44.65 -14.86
CA THR A 624 -31.60 -44.82 -15.44
C THR A 624 -31.68 -45.78 -16.63
N LYS A 625 -30.54 -46.10 -17.26
CA LYS A 625 -30.47 -46.97 -18.45
C LYS A 625 -29.67 -48.26 -18.22
N ASP A 626 -29.00 -48.40 -17.08
CA ASP A 626 -28.43 -49.69 -16.67
C ASP A 626 -29.57 -50.64 -16.30
N GLU A 627 -29.62 -51.81 -16.95
CA GLU A 627 -30.61 -52.86 -16.71
C GLU A 627 -30.54 -53.44 -15.29
N TRP A 628 -29.40 -53.28 -14.61
CA TRP A 628 -29.14 -53.82 -13.26
C TRP A 628 -29.30 -52.79 -12.13
N ASP A 629 -29.43 -51.49 -12.45
CA ASP A 629 -29.78 -50.44 -11.49
C ASP A 629 -31.22 -49.94 -11.72
N GLY A 630 -31.46 -49.29 -12.86
CA GLY A 630 -32.76 -48.76 -13.28
C GLY A 630 -33.37 -47.68 -12.37
N ARG A 631 -32.67 -47.19 -11.34
CA ARG A 631 -33.20 -46.17 -10.42
C ARG A 631 -33.19 -44.78 -11.08
N PRO A 632 -34.20 -43.94 -10.81
CA PRO A 632 -34.11 -42.52 -11.12
C PRO A 632 -32.96 -41.87 -10.32
N THR A 633 -32.31 -40.87 -10.93
CA THR A 633 -31.38 -39.96 -10.22
C THR A 633 -32.09 -39.26 -9.06
N ARG A 634 -31.32 -38.62 -8.17
CA ARG A 634 -31.86 -37.96 -6.98
C ARG A 634 -32.94 -36.92 -7.31
N GLU A 635 -32.76 -36.16 -8.38
CA GLU A 635 -33.67 -35.12 -8.86
C GLU A 635 -34.86 -35.72 -9.61
N LEU A 636 -34.67 -36.73 -10.46
CA LEU A 636 -35.77 -37.41 -11.11
C LEU A 636 -36.68 -38.16 -10.11
N GLN A 637 -36.10 -38.70 -9.04
CA GLN A 637 -36.86 -39.28 -7.93
C GLN A 637 -37.65 -38.21 -7.17
N PHE A 638 -37.08 -37.01 -7.01
CA PHE A 638 -37.80 -35.87 -6.42
C PHE A 638 -38.95 -35.39 -7.32
N VAL A 639 -38.73 -35.26 -8.63
CA VAL A 639 -39.78 -34.96 -9.63
C VAL A 639 -40.90 -36.00 -9.59
N LYS A 640 -40.56 -37.30 -9.51
CA LYS A 640 -41.54 -38.38 -9.33
C LYS A 640 -42.34 -38.19 -8.04
N LYS A 641 -41.68 -37.94 -6.91
CA LYS A 641 -42.35 -37.73 -5.61
C LYS A 641 -43.25 -36.49 -5.57
N LEU A 642 -42.86 -35.41 -6.25
CA LEU A 642 -43.71 -34.22 -6.42
C LEU A 642 -44.99 -34.55 -7.20
N LYS A 643 -44.86 -35.26 -8.34
CA LYS A 643 -46.03 -35.69 -9.15
C LYS A 643 -46.94 -36.67 -8.41
N GLU A 644 -46.38 -37.60 -7.63
CA GLU A 644 -47.14 -38.54 -6.79
C GLU A 644 -47.90 -37.82 -5.67
N LYS A 645 -47.27 -36.83 -5.01
CA LYS A 645 -47.88 -36.12 -3.87
C LYS A 645 -48.84 -35.00 -4.26
N PHE A 646 -48.64 -34.42 -5.45
CA PHE A 646 -49.41 -33.26 -5.94
C PHE A 646 -49.88 -33.51 -7.39
N PRO A 647 -50.79 -34.49 -7.63
CA PRO A 647 -51.18 -34.90 -8.98
C PRO A 647 -51.95 -33.83 -9.78
N SER A 648 -52.44 -32.77 -9.13
CA SER A 648 -53.10 -31.62 -9.74
C SER A 648 -52.16 -30.44 -10.09
N VAL A 649 -50.86 -30.61 -9.87
CA VAL A 649 -49.82 -29.58 -10.07
C VAL A 649 -48.91 -30.00 -11.23
N THR A 650 -48.55 -29.07 -12.10
CA THR A 650 -47.60 -29.35 -13.19
C THR A 650 -46.18 -29.25 -12.67
N VAL A 651 -45.33 -30.25 -12.94
CA VAL A 651 -43.89 -30.19 -12.61
C VAL A 651 -43.09 -30.01 -13.90
N LYS A 652 -42.34 -28.90 -14.02
CA LYS A 652 -41.53 -28.52 -15.19
C LYS A 652 -40.05 -28.43 -14.85
N ASP A 653 -39.19 -28.63 -15.84
CA ASP A 653 -37.75 -28.35 -15.73
C ASP A 653 -37.49 -26.83 -15.82
N CYS A 654 -36.48 -26.35 -15.10
CA CYS A 654 -35.98 -24.97 -15.15
C CYS A 654 -34.45 -24.87 -15.33
N TRP A 655 -33.75 -25.99 -15.49
CA TRP A 655 -32.28 -26.04 -15.60
C TRP A 655 -31.71 -25.11 -16.69
N THR A 656 -32.37 -25.04 -17.86
CA THR A 656 -31.97 -24.18 -18.98
C THR A 656 -31.86 -22.71 -18.55
N TRP A 657 -32.88 -22.17 -17.87
CA TRP A 657 -32.90 -20.76 -17.48
C TRP A 657 -31.83 -20.41 -16.45
N ILE A 658 -31.56 -21.31 -15.50
CA ILE A 658 -30.55 -21.10 -14.46
C ILE A 658 -29.15 -21.17 -15.07
N SER A 659 -28.93 -22.10 -16.00
CA SER A 659 -27.68 -22.24 -16.74
C SER A 659 -27.42 -21.01 -17.63
N ASP A 660 -28.45 -20.49 -18.31
CA ASP A 660 -28.34 -19.23 -19.06
C ASP A 660 -28.04 -18.01 -18.15
N MET A 661 -28.56 -18.01 -16.92
CA MET A 661 -28.25 -16.99 -15.91
C MET A 661 -26.81 -17.10 -15.38
N ARG A 662 -26.24 -18.31 -15.30
CA ARG A 662 -24.83 -18.57 -14.96
C ARG A 662 -23.87 -18.33 -16.13
N LYS A 663 -24.32 -18.48 -17.38
CA LYS A 663 -23.51 -18.25 -18.59
C LYS A 663 -22.93 -16.83 -18.66
N ILE A 664 -23.73 -15.83 -18.27
CA ILE A 664 -23.33 -14.41 -18.27
C ILE A 664 -23.08 -13.94 -16.83
N LYS A 665 -21.80 -13.83 -16.46
CA LYS A 665 -21.32 -13.46 -15.13
C LYS A 665 -21.59 -11.98 -14.84
N SER A 666 -22.01 -11.70 -13.61
CA SER A 666 -22.06 -10.34 -13.09
C SER A 666 -20.65 -9.79 -12.83
N LYS A 667 -20.53 -8.46 -12.65
CA LYS A 667 -19.24 -7.85 -12.28
C LYS A 667 -18.65 -8.47 -11.01
N ALA A 668 -19.50 -8.74 -10.01
CA ALA A 668 -19.07 -9.33 -8.75
C ALA A 668 -18.49 -10.74 -8.94
N GLU A 669 -19.07 -11.55 -9.83
CA GLU A 669 -18.55 -12.88 -10.19
C GLU A 669 -17.20 -12.77 -10.91
N ILE A 670 -17.05 -11.81 -11.83
CA ILE A 670 -15.79 -11.56 -12.53
C ILE A 670 -14.67 -11.18 -11.54
N GLU A 671 -14.94 -10.40 -10.49
CA GLU A 671 -13.92 -10.11 -9.46
C GLU A 671 -13.45 -11.38 -8.72
N VAL A 672 -14.35 -12.32 -8.44
CA VAL A 672 -13.98 -13.61 -7.81
C VAL A 672 -13.16 -14.46 -8.78
N MET A 673 -13.56 -14.51 -10.06
CA MET A 673 -12.80 -15.24 -11.09
C MET A 673 -11.44 -14.61 -11.39
N ARG A 674 -11.26 -13.28 -11.26
CA ARG A 674 -9.94 -12.63 -11.33
C ARG A 674 -9.01 -13.08 -10.21
N GLU A 675 -9.54 -13.25 -9.00
CA GLU A 675 -8.73 -13.73 -7.87
C GLU A 675 -8.41 -15.23 -8.01
N ALA A 676 -9.36 -16.05 -8.50
CA ALA A 676 -9.07 -17.42 -8.93
C ALA A 676 -7.96 -17.44 -10.01
N GLY A 677 -8.02 -16.53 -10.97
CA GLY A 677 -6.99 -16.31 -11.99
C GLY A 677 -5.62 -15.98 -11.39
N ARG A 678 -5.54 -15.01 -10.47
CA ARG A 678 -4.31 -14.67 -9.74
C ARG A 678 -3.70 -15.89 -9.05
N ILE A 679 -4.53 -16.70 -8.38
CA ILE A 679 -4.10 -17.92 -7.70
C ILE A 679 -3.56 -18.94 -8.71
N GLY A 680 -4.27 -19.17 -9.81
CA GLY A 680 -3.83 -20.07 -10.88
C GLY A 680 -2.51 -19.65 -11.52
N VAL A 681 -2.33 -18.36 -11.82
CA VAL A 681 -1.07 -17.80 -12.33
C VAL A 681 0.10 -18.10 -11.37
N LEU A 682 -0.10 -17.96 -10.06
CA LEU A 682 0.92 -18.29 -9.06
C LEU A 682 1.21 -19.79 -8.97
N ALA A 683 0.19 -20.65 -9.04
CA ALA A 683 0.34 -22.09 -8.96
C ALA A 683 1.06 -22.68 -10.20
N HIS A 684 0.68 -22.25 -11.41
CA HIS A 684 1.43 -22.55 -12.64
C HIS A 684 2.87 -22.05 -12.56
N THR A 685 3.08 -20.81 -12.09
CA THR A 685 4.43 -20.24 -11.95
C THR A 685 5.29 -21.04 -10.96
N ALA A 686 4.71 -21.55 -9.87
CA ALA A 686 5.41 -22.41 -8.92
C ALA A 686 5.75 -23.77 -9.52
N PHE A 687 4.80 -24.41 -10.22
CA PHE A 687 5.01 -25.67 -10.94
C PHE A 687 6.12 -25.55 -12.00
N ILE A 688 6.05 -24.54 -12.87
CA ILE A 688 7.03 -24.34 -13.95
C ILE A 688 8.43 -24.16 -13.36
N LYS A 689 8.59 -23.35 -12.30
CA LYS A 689 9.88 -23.14 -11.63
C LYS A 689 10.45 -24.38 -10.94
N ALA A 690 9.59 -25.29 -10.48
CA ALA A 690 10.00 -26.53 -9.84
C ALA A 690 10.23 -27.68 -10.83
N THR A 691 9.82 -27.51 -12.09
CA THR A 691 10.01 -28.53 -13.12
C THR A 691 11.48 -28.65 -13.49
N ALA A 692 12.01 -29.87 -13.40
CA ALA A 692 13.34 -30.23 -13.85
C ALA A 692 13.41 -31.73 -14.16
N VAL A 693 14.40 -32.13 -14.97
CA VAL A 693 14.75 -33.54 -15.18
C VAL A 693 15.04 -34.21 -13.83
N GLY A 694 14.45 -35.40 -13.61
CA GLY A 694 14.54 -36.15 -12.35
C GLY A 694 13.47 -35.81 -11.32
N VAL A 695 12.58 -34.84 -11.58
CA VAL A 695 11.43 -34.53 -10.72
C VAL A 695 10.23 -35.42 -11.10
N ARG A 696 9.48 -35.91 -10.11
CA ARG A 696 8.29 -36.73 -10.34
C ARG A 696 7.08 -35.84 -10.63
N GLU A 697 6.23 -36.27 -11.56
CA GLU A 697 4.94 -35.62 -11.84
C GLU A 697 4.12 -35.45 -10.54
N TRP A 698 4.17 -36.44 -9.65
CA TRP A 698 3.47 -36.44 -8.36
C TRP A 698 3.91 -35.28 -7.46
N ASP A 699 5.20 -34.95 -7.42
CA ASP A 699 5.71 -33.87 -6.57
C ASP A 699 5.27 -32.49 -7.10
N LEU A 700 5.18 -32.35 -8.43
CA LEU A 700 4.71 -31.14 -9.08
C LEU A 700 3.20 -30.93 -8.91
N ALA A 701 2.39 -32.00 -9.00
CA ALA A 701 0.95 -31.94 -8.74
C ALA A 701 0.66 -31.47 -7.29
N ASN A 702 1.37 -32.04 -6.30
CA ASN A 702 1.22 -31.63 -4.90
C ASN A 702 1.70 -30.18 -4.66
N LEU A 703 2.74 -29.72 -5.37
CA LEU A 703 3.17 -28.31 -5.29
C LEU A 703 2.12 -27.36 -5.84
N PHE A 704 1.44 -27.73 -6.93
CA PHE A 704 0.34 -26.95 -7.48
C PHE A 704 -0.81 -26.82 -6.46
N GLU A 705 -1.29 -27.95 -5.95
CA GLU A 705 -2.37 -27.99 -4.96
C GLU A 705 -2.01 -27.22 -3.68
N TYR A 706 -0.80 -27.41 -3.15
CA TYR A 706 -0.29 -26.64 -2.02
C TYR A 706 -0.30 -25.14 -2.29
N THR A 707 0.12 -24.71 -3.49
CA THR A 707 0.16 -23.29 -3.85
C THR A 707 -1.24 -22.70 -3.95
N CYS A 708 -2.19 -23.40 -4.58
CA CYS A 708 -3.60 -22.99 -4.61
C CYS A 708 -4.18 -22.82 -3.20
N LYS A 709 -4.08 -23.86 -2.36
CA LYS A 709 -4.62 -23.85 -0.99
C LYS A 709 -3.98 -22.79 -0.10
N LYS A 710 -2.66 -22.60 -0.22
CA LYS A 710 -1.91 -21.56 0.51
C LYS A 710 -2.38 -20.14 0.15
N GLU A 711 -2.71 -19.89 -1.11
CA GLU A 711 -3.18 -18.58 -1.58
C GLU A 711 -4.70 -18.38 -1.38
N GLY A 712 -5.42 -19.37 -0.82
CA GLY A 712 -6.80 -19.25 -0.38
C GLY A 712 -7.85 -19.99 -1.23
N ALA A 713 -7.44 -20.79 -2.22
CA ALA A 713 -8.35 -21.68 -2.94
C ALA A 713 -8.95 -22.74 -1.99
N GLN A 714 -10.24 -23.04 -2.15
CA GLN A 714 -10.92 -24.06 -1.34
C GLN A 714 -10.62 -25.47 -1.85
N ALA A 715 -10.42 -25.61 -3.16
CA ALA A 715 -10.04 -26.86 -3.82
C ALA A 715 -9.25 -26.57 -5.11
N LEU A 716 -8.99 -27.63 -5.88
CA LEU A 716 -8.73 -27.52 -7.31
C LEU A 716 -10.08 -27.61 -8.04
N ALA A 717 -10.21 -26.91 -9.16
CA ALA A 717 -11.37 -27.02 -10.05
C ALA A 717 -11.52 -28.45 -10.60
N TYR A 718 -10.40 -29.11 -10.85
CA TYR A 718 -10.28 -30.50 -11.31
C TYR A 718 -8.89 -31.04 -10.92
N ASN A 719 -8.69 -32.36 -11.04
CA ASN A 719 -7.38 -32.96 -10.83
C ASN A 719 -6.36 -32.37 -11.81
N THR A 720 -5.22 -31.88 -11.32
CA THR A 720 -4.09 -31.41 -12.13
C THR A 720 -3.79 -32.41 -13.25
N ILE A 721 -3.68 -31.93 -14.48
CA ILE A 721 -3.31 -32.75 -15.64
C ILE A 721 -1.85 -32.47 -15.99
N ILE A 722 -1.05 -33.53 -16.08
CA ILE A 722 0.39 -33.45 -16.40
C ILE A 722 0.69 -34.47 -17.49
N MET A 723 0.70 -34.03 -18.75
CA MET A 723 1.06 -34.91 -19.86
C MET A 723 2.54 -34.71 -20.22
N SER A 724 3.31 -35.81 -20.25
CA SER A 724 4.71 -35.84 -20.66
C SER A 724 5.04 -37.14 -21.39
N ALA A 725 5.90 -37.08 -22.41
CA ALA A 725 6.29 -38.20 -23.29
C ALA A 725 5.13 -39.11 -23.72
N GLU A 726 5.11 -40.39 -23.31
CA GLU A 726 4.08 -41.34 -23.69
C GLU A 726 2.66 -40.98 -23.19
N ASN A 727 2.55 -40.02 -22.25
CA ASN A 727 1.26 -39.54 -21.73
C ASN A 727 0.62 -38.41 -22.57
N ILE A 728 1.32 -37.83 -23.56
CA ILE A 728 0.78 -36.78 -24.45
C ILE A 728 -0.59 -37.12 -25.10
N PRO A 729 -0.92 -38.38 -25.47
CA PRO A 729 -2.23 -38.72 -26.01
C PRO A 729 -3.39 -38.69 -24.99
N TYR A 730 -3.10 -38.63 -23.69
CA TYR A 730 -4.07 -38.82 -22.62
C TYR A 730 -4.52 -37.48 -22.03
N GLY A 731 -5.40 -36.77 -22.75
CA GLY A 731 -5.85 -35.40 -22.45
C GLY A 731 -6.33 -35.10 -21.01
N HIS A 732 -6.71 -36.10 -20.22
CA HIS A 732 -7.08 -35.96 -18.80
C HIS A 732 -6.19 -36.82 -17.87
N TYR A 733 -4.88 -36.94 -18.17
CA TYR A 733 -3.95 -37.75 -17.38
C TYR A 733 -3.62 -37.10 -16.03
N HIS A 734 -3.99 -37.80 -14.94
CA HIS A 734 -3.75 -37.40 -13.56
C HIS A 734 -3.23 -38.57 -12.69
N ARG A 735 -2.46 -39.48 -13.30
CA ARG A 735 -1.90 -40.68 -12.60
C ARG A 735 -0.52 -40.41 -11.99
N TYR A 736 0.21 -39.45 -12.54
CA TYR A 736 1.49 -38.92 -12.06
C TYR A 736 2.58 -39.96 -11.76
N ASN A 737 2.67 -41.01 -12.59
CA ASN A 737 3.53 -42.16 -12.33
C ASN A 737 4.87 -42.13 -13.10
N ARG A 738 5.21 -41.03 -13.78
CA ARG A 738 6.53 -40.81 -14.40
C ARG A 738 7.44 -39.92 -13.54
N THR A 739 8.73 -40.00 -13.84
CA THR A 739 9.75 -39.01 -13.50
C THR A 739 10.14 -38.31 -14.79
N LEU A 740 10.23 -36.99 -14.81
CA LEU A 740 10.52 -36.24 -16.03
C LEU A 740 11.95 -36.52 -16.53
N GLU A 741 12.09 -36.85 -17.80
CA GLU A 741 13.36 -37.16 -18.46
C GLU A 741 13.91 -35.97 -19.27
N ASP A 742 15.17 -36.05 -19.70
CA ASP A 742 15.76 -35.01 -20.55
C ASP A 742 15.19 -35.08 -21.97
N GLY A 743 14.62 -33.97 -22.44
CA GLY A 743 13.91 -33.88 -23.71
C GLY A 743 12.38 -33.91 -23.58
N ASP A 744 11.83 -34.38 -22.44
CA ASP A 744 10.39 -34.40 -22.19
C ASP A 744 9.76 -33.02 -22.43
N PHE A 745 8.66 -33.00 -23.17
CA PHE A 745 7.80 -31.83 -23.29
C PHE A 745 6.58 -32.02 -22.38
N VAL A 746 6.35 -31.05 -21.49
CA VAL A 746 5.32 -31.11 -20.45
C VAL A 746 4.15 -30.24 -20.88
N VAL A 747 2.94 -30.77 -20.77
CA VAL A 747 1.69 -29.99 -20.76
C VAL A 747 1.14 -30.05 -19.35
N LEU A 748 1.09 -28.89 -18.68
CA LEU A 748 0.32 -28.67 -17.46
C LEU A 748 -1.02 -28.05 -17.82
N ASP A 749 -2.10 -28.65 -17.36
CA ASP A 749 -3.46 -28.15 -17.41
C ASP A 749 -4.05 -28.25 -15.98
N ALA A 750 -4.35 -27.11 -15.35
CA ALA A 750 -4.87 -27.09 -13.98
C ALA A 750 -5.50 -25.74 -13.57
N GLY A 751 -6.41 -25.79 -12.59
CA GLY A 751 -7.07 -24.59 -12.05
C GLY A 751 -7.42 -24.69 -10.56
N PRO A 752 -7.39 -23.58 -9.80
CA PRO A 752 -7.99 -23.49 -8.48
C PRO A 752 -9.53 -23.34 -8.54
N ASP A 753 -10.22 -23.93 -7.55
CA ASP A 753 -11.56 -23.47 -7.15
C ASP A 753 -11.36 -22.42 -6.04
N TYR A 754 -11.81 -21.20 -6.30
CA TYR A 754 -11.87 -20.14 -5.30
C TYR A 754 -13.31 -19.67 -5.09
N LYS A 755 -13.89 -20.02 -3.93
CA LYS A 755 -15.25 -19.66 -3.50
C LYS A 755 -16.35 -20.15 -4.46
N TYR A 756 -16.22 -21.38 -4.98
CA TYR A 756 -17.09 -21.97 -6.00
C TYR A 756 -17.02 -21.25 -7.35
N TYR A 757 -15.85 -20.71 -7.70
CA TYR A 757 -15.58 -20.17 -9.02
C TYR A 757 -14.19 -20.62 -9.48
N ASP A 758 -14.18 -21.19 -10.67
CA ASP A 758 -13.02 -21.85 -11.26
C ASP A 758 -12.37 -20.97 -12.33
N VAL A 759 -11.11 -21.25 -12.60
CA VAL A 759 -10.43 -20.89 -13.85
C VAL A 759 -9.80 -22.15 -14.44
N ASP A 760 -9.63 -22.17 -15.75
CA ASP A 760 -8.94 -23.22 -16.50
C ASP A 760 -7.76 -22.59 -17.25
N PHE A 761 -6.56 -23.14 -17.05
CA PHE A 761 -5.32 -22.69 -17.65
C PHE A 761 -4.44 -23.87 -18.07
N SER A 762 -3.89 -23.77 -19.28
CA SER A 762 -2.87 -24.69 -19.80
C SER A 762 -1.58 -23.97 -20.18
N THR A 763 -0.45 -24.59 -19.84
CA THR A 763 0.90 -24.15 -20.16
C THR A 763 1.75 -25.34 -20.60
N SER A 764 2.45 -25.20 -21.74
CA SER A 764 3.29 -26.26 -22.30
C SER A 764 4.76 -25.82 -22.42
N PHE A 765 5.72 -26.66 -22.03
CA PHE A 765 7.13 -26.28 -21.93
C PHE A 765 8.08 -27.49 -21.78
N PRO A 766 9.37 -27.36 -22.13
CA PRO A 766 10.34 -28.45 -22.03
C PRO A 766 10.85 -28.64 -20.59
N ALA A 767 10.89 -29.89 -20.12
CA ALA A 767 11.29 -30.26 -18.74
C ALA A 767 12.75 -29.89 -18.41
N ASN A 768 13.61 -29.78 -19.41
CA ASN A 768 15.02 -29.38 -19.27
C ASN A 768 15.25 -27.86 -19.39
N GLY A 769 14.18 -27.07 -19.57
CA GLY A 769 14.25 -25.61 -19.63
C GLY A 769 14.68 -25.00 -20.97
N LYS A 770 14.80 -25.78 -22.06
CA LYS A 770 15.16 -25.29 -23.39
C LYS A 770 14.35 -25.91 -24.51
N PHE A 771 13.82 -25.08 -25.40
CA PHE A 771 13.05 -25.57 -26.54
C PHE A 771 14.00 -26.09 -27.63
N THR A 772 13.77 -27.33 -28.08
CA THR A 772 14.34 -27.80 -29.35
C THR A 772 13.76 -26.99 -30.52
N PRO A 773 14.43 -26.94 -31.69
CA PRO A 773 13.90 -26.22 -32.85
C PRO A 773 12.48 -26.64 -33.25
N LYS A 774 12.13 -27.93 -33.08
CA LYS A 774 10.78 -28.43 -33.41
C LYS A 774 9.74 -28.08 -32.36
N GLN A 775 10.07 -28.17 -31.07
CA GLN A 775 9.19 -27.70 -29.99
C GLN A 775 8.89 -26.20 -30.15
N ARG A 776 9.93 -25.39 -30.45
CA ARG A 776 9.80 -23.95 -30.73
C ARG A 776 8.87 -23.67 -31.90
N GLU A 777 9.12 -24.27 -33.07
CA GLU A 777 8.31 -24.10 -34.28
C GLU A 777 6.81 -24.37 -34.04
N LEU A 778 6.50 -25.46 -33.36
CA LEU A 778 5.11 -25.85 -33.09
C LEU A 778 4.46 -24.96 -32.01
N TYR A 779 5.22 -24.57 -30.98
CA TYR A 779 4.74 -23.71 -29.89
C TYR A 779 4.45 -22.28 -30.37
N GLU A 780 5.35 -21.70 -31.17
CA GLU A 780 5.18 -20.35 -31.74
C GLU A 780 3.94 -20.29 -32.66
N LEU A 781 3.68 -21.36 -33.44
CA LEU A 781 2.45 -21.49 -34.24
C LEU A 781 1.18 -21.53 -33.38
N ALA A 782 1.18 -22.33 -32.31
CA ALA A 782 0.05 -22.40 -31.38
C ALA A 782 -0.20 -21.05 -30.68
N ASN A 783 0.86 -20.39 -30.22
CA ASN A 783 0.72 -19.08 -29.57
C ASN A 783 0.25 -18.00 -30.56
N ALA A 784 0.66 -18.05 -31.82
CA ALA A 784 0.15 -17.11 -32.82
C ALA A 784 -1.34 -17.31 -33.12
N ILE A 785 -1.83 -18.56 -33.16
CA ILE A 785 -3.28 -18.84 -33.26
C ILE A 785 -4.02 -18.30 -32.03
N ARG A 786 -3.46 -18.49 -30.83
CA ARG A 786 -4.00 -17.94 -29.57
C ARG A 786 -4.13 -16.42 -29.62
N GLU A 787 -3.11 -15.71 -30.07
CA GLU A 787 -3.14 -14.24 -30.22
C GLU A 787 -4.20 -13.78 -31.24
N VAL A 788 -4.43 -14.53 -32.32
CA VAL A 788 -5.54 -14.26 -33.28
C VAL A 788 -6.91 -14.44 -32.60
N CYS A 789 -7.06 -15.43 -31.73
CA CYS A 789 -8.30 -15.64 -30.97
C CYS A 789 -8.55 -14.48 -29.99
N VAL A 790 -7.60 -14.21 -29.09
CA VAL A 790 -7.68 -13.18 -28.04
C VAL A 790 -7.90 -11.78 -28.64
N SER A 791 -7.21 -11.43 -29.72
CA SER A 791 -7.40 -10.14 -30.41
C SER A 791 -8.70 -10.03 -31.20
N SER A 792 -9.39 -11.14 -31.49
CA SER A 792 -10.69 -11.15 -32.17
C SER A 792 -11.88 -11.08 -31.22
N TYR A 793 -11.74 -11.58 -29.98
CA TYR A 793 -12.83 -11.66 -29.01
C TYR A 793 -13.31 -10.28 -28.54
N LYS A 794 -14.60 -10.00 -28.77
CA LYS A 794 -15.30 -8.78 -28.37
C LYS A 794 -16.82 -8.98 -28.42
N PRO A 795 -17.64 -8.11 -27.82
CA PRO A 795 -19.09 -8.19 -27.95
C PRO A 795 -19.56 -8.16 -29.41
N GLY A 796 -20.55 -8.99 -29.73
CA GLY A 796 -21.22 -9.01 -31.03
C GLY A 796 -20.54 -9.83 -32.13
N ILE A 797 -19.32 -10.33 -31.93
CA ILE A 797 -18.69 -11.29 -32.86
C ILE A 797 -19.19 -12.71 -32.57
N THR A 798 -19.28 -13.55 -33.59
CA THR A 798 -19.52 -15.00 -33.44
C THR A 798 -18.23 -15.79 -33.31
N LEU A 799 -18.30 -16.96 -32.65
CA LEU A 799 -17.17 -17.91 -32.60
C LEU A 799 -16.67 -18.31 -34.00
N LYS A 800 -17.59 -18.44 -34.96
CA LYS A 800 -17.30 -18.70 -36.37
C LYS A 800 -16.50 -17.60 -37.05
N GLU A 801 -16.82 -16.33 -36.81
CA GLU A 801 -16.05 -15.19 -37.36
C GLU A 801 -14.63 -15.13 -36.79
N VAL A 802 -14.44 -15.47 -35.51
CA VAL A 802 -13.10 -15.67 -34.93
C VAL A 802 -12.39 -16.83 -35.65
N GLY A 803 -13.10 -17.92 -35.94
CA GLY A 803 -12.64 -19.04 -36.75
C GLY A 803 -12.15 -18.64 -38.16
N GLU A 804 -12.86 -17.74 -38.83
CA GLU A 804 -12.43 -17.20 -40.12
C GLU A 804 -11.15 -16.36 -40.01
N ASN A 805 -10.94 -15.63 -38.91
CA ASN A 805 -9.68 -14.92 -38.66
C ASN A 805 -8.50 -15.89 -38.47
N ILE A 806 -8.71 -17.02 -37.77
CA ILE A 806 -7.70 -18.09 -37.64
C ILE A 806 -7.38 -18.69 -39.02
N ARG A 807 -8.41 -19.03 -39.81
CA ARG A 807 -8.23 -19.54 -41.18
C ARG A 807 -7.43 -18.57 -42.05
N LYS A 808 -7.75 -17.28 -41.99
CA LYS A 808 -7.05 -16.23 -42.71
C LYS A 808 -5.56 -16.17 -42.31
N TYR A 809 -5.27 -16.13 -41.02
CA TYR A 809 -3.91 -16.11 -40.49
C TYR A 809 -3.09 -17.32 -40.99
N LEU A 810 -3.67 -18.53 -40.94
CA LEU A 810 -3.01 -19.75 -41.40
C LEU A 810 -2.63 -19.67 -42.89
N VAL A 811 -3.57 -19.24 -43.74
CA VAL A 811 -3.32 -19.07 -45.19
C VAL A 811 -2.26 -18.01 -45.48
N GLU A 812 -2.32 -16.86 -44.79
CA GLU A 812 -1.34 -15.76 -44.96
C GLU A 812 0.09 -16.16 -44.53
N ASN A 813 0.22 -17.14 -43.63
CA ASN A 813 1.50 -17.69 -43.17
C ASN A 813 1.87 -19.04 -43.82
N GLY A 814 1.16 -19.46 -44.88
CA GLY A 814 1.51 -20.63 -45.69
C GLY A 814 1.11 -22.00 -45.12
N PHE A 815 0.27 -22.05 -44.09
CA PHE A 815 -0.29 -23.29 -43.54
C PHE A 815 -1.58 -23.69 -44.26
N ASN A 816 -1.90 -24.98 -44.30
CA ASN A 816 -3.16 -25.46 -44.84
C ASN A 816 -4.24 -25.49 -43.73
N PRO A 817 -5.29 -24.65 -43.79
CA PRO A 817 -6.31 -24.58 -42.74
C PRO A 817 -7.21 -25.83 -42.68
N ASP A 818 -7.21 -26.68 -43.71
CA ASP A 818 -8.00 -27.92 -43.73
C ASP A 818 -7.29 -29.11 -43.04
N GLU A 819 -6.08 -28.90 -42.51
CA GLU A 819 -5.39 -29.91 -41.70
C GLU A 819 -6.22 -30.27 -40.43
N PRO A 820 -6.33 -31.56 -40.07
CA PRO A 820 -7.17 -31.99 -38.95
C PRO A 820 -6.90 -31.26 -37.62
N ARG A 821 -5.65 -30.89 -37.35
CA ARG A 821 -5.23 -30.15 -36.14
C ARG A 821 -5.84 -28.75 -35.99
N PHE A 822 -6.25 -28.11 -37.08
CA PHE A 822 -6.87 -26.78 -37.02
C PHE A 822 -8.40 -26.82 -37.05
N LYS A 823 -9.01 -27.96 -37.43
CA LYS A 823 -10.46 -28.07 -37.69
C LYS A 823 -11.33 -27.70 -36.48
N GLY A 824 -10.92 -28.07 -35.28
CA GLY A 824 -11.62 -27.69 -34.03
C GLY A 824 -11.48 -26.19 -33.75
N LEU A 825 -10.24 -25.71 -33.73
CA LEU A 825 -9.87 -24.31 -33.49
C LEU A 825 -10.59 -23.35 -34.43
N ILE A 826 -10.65 -23.67 -35.73
CA ILE A 826 -11.35 -22.88 -36.74
C ILE A 826 -12.88 -23.00 -36.60
N ARG A 827 -13.42 -24.18 -36.26
CA ARG A 827 -14.88 -24.35 -36.13
C ARG A 827 -15.48 -23.53 -34.99
N TYR A 828 -14.76 -23.39 -33.89
CA TYR A 828 -15.23 -22.69 -32.68
C TYR A 828 -14.43 -21.43 -32.35
N GLY A 829 -13.53 -20.98 -33.24
CA GLY A 829 -12.74 -19.77 -33.01
C GLY A 829 -11.94 -19.80 -31.72
N GLY A 830 -11.27 -20.92 -31.42
CA GLY A 830 -10.50 -21.14 -30.18
C GLY A 830 -11.33 -21.43 -28.92
N TYR A 831 -12.66 -21.28 -28.94
CA TYR A 831 -13.52 -21.65 -27.80
C TYR A 831 -13.58 -23.17 -27.62
N ASN A 832 -13.52 -23.62 -26.36
CA ASN A 832 -13.77 -25.02 -25.98
C ASN A 832 -15.02 -25.17 -25.08
N HIS A 833 -15.03 -24.58 -23.89
CA HIS A 833 -16.15 -24.64 -22.93
C HIS A 833 -16.35 -23.34 -22.15
N SER A 834 -17.54 -23.15 -21.57
CA SER A 834 -17.81 -22.09 -20.60
C SER A 834 -17.22 -22.42 -19.23
N ILE A 835 -16.69 -21.40 -18.55
CA ILE A 835 -16.11 -21.50 -17.21
C ILE A 835 -16.92 -20.60 -16.26
N GLY A 836 -17.02 -20.99 -14.99
CA GLY A 836 -17.75 -20.23 -13.98
C GLY A 836 -17.74 -20.94 -12.64
N MET A 837 -18.89 -21.40 -12.17
CA MET A 837 -18.96 -22.16 -10.92
C MET A 837 -18.52 -23.62 -11.04
N ALA A 838 -18.18 -24.04 -12.26
CA ALA A 838 -17.53 -25.30 -12.59
C ALA A 838 -16.56 -25.01 -13.75
N VAL A 839 -15.53 -25.86 -13.93
CA VAL A 839 -14.61 -25.78 -15.07
C VAL A 839 -15.37 -25.90 -16.39
N HIS A 840 -16.26 -26.88 -16.46
CA HIS A 840 -17.27 -27.04 -17.50
C HIS A 840 -18.62 -26.51 -17.01
N ASP A 841 -18.77 -25.17 -16.93
CA ASP A 841 -19.99 -24.53 -16.44
C ASP A 841 -21.19 -24.79 -17.37
N GLY A 842 -22.38 -24.88 -16.79
CA GLY A 842 -23.60 -25.23 -17.52
C GLY A 842 -24.11 -24.09 -18.42
N MET A 843 -24.45 -24.41 -19.67
CA MET A 843 -25.19 -23.53 -20.57
C MET A 843 -26.55 -24.15 -20.93
N GLY A 844 -27.62 -23.38 -20.77
CA GLY A 844 -28.96 -23.80 -21.20
C GLY A 844 -29.13 -23.69 -22.71
N THR A 845 -28.60 -22.61 -23.27
CA THR A 845 -28.57 -22.26 -24.68
C THR A 845 -27.13 -22.04 -25.14
N PHE A 846 -26.72 -22.74 -26.19
CA PHE A 846 -25.45 -22.54 -26.88
C PHE A 846 -25.67 -22.77 -28.36
N LEU A 847 -25.32 -21.79 -29.19
CA LEU A 847 -25.53 -21.82 -30.64
C LEU A 847 -24.36 -22.45 -31.41
N GLY A 848 -23.35 -22.97 -30.70
CA GLY A 848 -22.17 -23.56 -31.33
C GLY A 848 -21.33 -22.48 -32.04
N PRO A 849 -20.88 -22.71 -33.29
CA PRO A 849 -20.12 -21.70 -34.04
C PRO A 849 -20.85 -20.36 -34.21
N ASP A 850 -22.18 -20.36 -34.27
CA ASP A 850 -22.98 -19.14 -34.45
C ASP A 850 -23.33 -18.46 -33.09
N GLU A 851 -22.68 -18.85 -31.99
CA GLU A 851 -22.79 -18.18 -30.69
C GLU A 851 -22.19 -16.78 -30.73
N VAL A 852 -23.01 -15.78 -30.42
CA VAL A 852 -22.63 -14.36 -30.36
C VAL A 852 -22.08 -14.03 -28.98
N LEU A 853 -20.82 -13.59 -28.93
CA LEU A 853 -20.15 -13.20 -27.70
C LEU A 853 -20.79 -11.96 -27.07
N GLN A 854 -21.05 -12.02 -25.76
CA GLN A 854 -21.75 -11.00 -24.98
C GLN A 854 -20.94 -10.63 -23.74
N VAL A 855 -21.04 -9.37 -23.31
CA VAL A 855 -20.36 -8.88 -22.10
C VAL A 855 -20.70 -9.75 -20.89
N GLY A 856 -19.67 -10.24 -20.19
CA GLY A 856 -19.80 -11.15 -19.05
C GLY A 856 -19.86 -12.64 -19.42
N PHE A 857 -19.80 -13.02 -20.69
CA PHE A 857 -19.58 -14.42 -21.06
C PHE A 857 -18.12 -14.81 -20.74
N VAL A 858 -17.92 -15.97 -20.11
CA VAL A 858 -16.61 -16.47 -19.66
C VAL A 858 -16.37 -17.90 -20.14
N PHE A 859 -15.21 -18.16 -20.75
CA PHE A 859 -14.91 -19.43 -21.42
C PHE A 859 -13.40 -19.73 -21.55
N ALA A 860 -13.07 -20.99 -21.83
CA ALA A 860 -11.73 -21.46 -22.22
C ALA A 860 -11.43 -21.11 -23.68
N CYS A 861 -10.42 -20.28 -23.90
CA CYS A 861 -9.73 -20.15 -25.18
C CYS A 861 -8.59 -21.18 -25.21
N ASP A 862 -8.85 -22.36 -25.78
CA ASP A 862 -7.98 -23.54 -25.70
C ASP A 862 -7.31 -23.84 -27.05
N ILE A 863 -6.04 -23.52 -27.19
CA ILE A 863 -5.25 -23.89 -28.37
C ILE A 863 -4.51 -25.19 -28.09
N ASN A 864 -5.17 -26.30 -28.42
CA ASN A 864 -4.72 -27.66 -28.20
C ASN A 864 -4.24 -28.33 -29.51
N MET A 865 -2.95 -28.67 -29.57
CA MET A 865 -2.25 -29.23 -30.72
C MET A 865 -1.32 -30.37 -30.27
N MET A 866 -1.77 -31.62 -30.43
CA MET A 866 -1.05 -32.83 -29.98
C MET A 866 -0.35 -33.55 -31.14
N TYR A 867 0.88 -34.01 -30.88
CA TYR A 867 1.72 -34.77 -31.81
C TYR A 867 2.30 -36.04 -31.14
N PRO A 868 1.46 -37.08 -30.90
CA PRO A 868 1.87 -38.32 -30.25
C PRO A 868 3.13 -38.98 -30.83
N ASP A 869 3.25 -39.03 -32.16
CA ASP A 869 4.33 -39.74 -32.87
C ASP A 869 5.74 -39.15 -32.62
N ILE A 870 5.80 -37.94 -32.05
CA ILE A 870 7.04 -37.24 -31.67
C ILE A 870 6.99 -36.72 -30.21
N GLU A 871 6.04 -37.23 -29.41
CA GLU A 871 5.94 -36.96 -27.96
C GLU A 871 5.89 -35.45 -27.58
N ILE A 872 5.29 -34.63 -28.46
CA ILE A 872 5.07 -33.19 -28.21
C ILE A 872 3.56 -32.93 -28.13
N GLY A 873 3.09 -32.41 -27.00
CA GLY A 873 1.77 -31.80 -26.87
C GLY A 873 1.88 -30.31 -26.60
N ILE A 874 1.06 -29.49 -27.25
CA ILE A 874 0.99 -28.06 -26.94
C ILE A 874 -0.46 -27.71 -26.66
N ARG A 875 -0.75 -27.40 -25.39
CA ARG A 875 -1.99 -26.77 -24.96
C ARG A 875 -1.66 -25.39 -24.37
N LEU A 876 -2.23 -24.35 -24.97
CA LEU A 876 -2.13 -22.97 -24.52
C LEU A 876 -3.54 -22.45 -24.31
N GLU A 877 -3.92 -22.34 -23.04
CA GLU A 877 -5.30 -22.10 -22.66
C GLU A 877 -5.43 -20.98 -21.65
N ASP A 878 -6.43 -20.14 -21.88
CA ASP A 878 -6.78 -19.00 -21.07
C ASP A 878 -8.27 -19.06 -20.68
N THR A 879 -8.57 -18.71 -19.44
CA THR A 879 -9.92 -18.25 -19.09
C THR A 879 -10.10 -16.81 -19.58
N VAL A 880 -11.03 -16.62 -20.52
CA VAL A 880 -11.33 -15.33 -21.17
C VAL A 880 -12.69 -14.80 -20.73
N VAL A 881 -12.74 -13.53 -20.33
CA VAL A 881 -13.96 -12.78 -20.01
C VAL A 881 -14.25 -11.77 -21.12
N ILE A 882 -15.45 -11.75 -21.68
CA ILE A 882 -15.84 -10.74 -22.67
C ILE A 882 -16.21 -9.42 -21.95
N THR A 883 -15.49 -8.35 -22.28
CA THR A 883 -15.67 -6.99 -21.74
C THR A 883 -16.45 -6.12 -22.71
N ALA A 884 -16.73 -4.85 -22.39
CA ALA A 884 -17.46 -3.98 -23.32
C ALA A 884 -16.63 -3.57 -24.55
N GLU A 885 -15.30 -3.53 -24.40
CA GLU A 885 -14.34 -3.08 -25.41
C GLU A 885 -13.64 -4.23 -26.16
N GLY A 886 -13.70 -5.46 -25.64
CA GLY A 886 -12.97 -6.61 -26.18
C GLY A 886 -13.10 -7.85 -25.28
N CYS A 887 -11.96 -8.38 -24.86
CA CYS A 887 -11.88 -9.41 -23.84
C CYS A 887 -10.79 -9.12 -22.80
N GLU A 888 -10.86 -9.82 -21.67
CA GLU A 888 -9.87 -9.84 -20.61
C GLU A 888 -9.41 -11.29 -20.39
N VAL A 889 -8.10 -11.48 -20.23
CA VAL A 889 -7.46 -12.79 -20.05
C VAL A 889 -7.07 -12.95 -18.59
N LEU A 890 -7.71 -13.87 -17.86
CA LEU A 890 -7.50 -14.03 -16.41
C LEU A 890 -6.17 -14.72 -16.05
N SER A 891 -5.54 -15.35 -17.04
CA SER A 891 -4.19 -15.94 -17.02
C SER A 891 -3.06 -14.92 -17.24
N ALA A 892 -3.38 -13.62 -17.29
CA ALA A 892 -2.40 -12.55 -17.49
C ALA A 892 -1.30 -12.60 -16.41
N GLY A 893 -0.08 -12.92 -16.84
CA GLY A 893 1.08 -13.15 -15.95
C GLY A 893 1.76 -14.49 -16.19
N LEU A 894 1.13 -15.43 -16.90
CA LEU A 894 1.81 -16.62 -17.43
C LEU A 894 2.69 -16.26 -18.64
N PRO A 895 3.89 -16.86 -18.78
CA PRO A 895 4.71 -16.70 -19.98
C PRO A 895 3.99 -17.32 -21.19
N ARG A 896 3.94 -16.59 -22.30
CA ARG A 896 3.30 -17.05 -23.55
C ARG A 896 4.25 -17.05 -24.76
N THR A 897 5.37 -16.32 -24.69
CA THR A 897 6.48 -16.47 -25.63
C THR A 897 7.47 -17.54 -25.16
N VAL A 898 8.26 -18.07 -26.11
CA VAL A 898 9.31 -19.05 -25.80
C VAL A 898 10.40 -18.41 -24.91
N GLU A 899 10.75 -17.16 -25.17
CA GLU A 899 11.76 -16.40 -24.44
C GLU A 899 11.36 -16.19 -22.98
N GLU A 900 10.11 -15.81 -22.70
CA GLU A 900 9.60 -15.68 -21.33
C GLU A 900 9.61 -17.02 -20.59
N MET A 901 9.25 -18.11 -21.29
CA MET A 901 9.20 -19.46 -20.72
C MET A 901 10.61 -19.97 -20.37
N GLU A 902 11.58 -19.84 -21.29
CA GLU A 902 12.99 -20.20 -21.03
C GLU A 902 13.60 -19.32 -19.91
N VAL A 903 13.26 -18.03 -19.84
CA VAL A 903 13.64 -17.16 -18.71
C VAL A 903 13.05 -17.68 -17.40
N LEU A 904 11.78 -18.07 -17.37
CA LEU A 904 11.14 -18.57 -16.15
C LEU A 904 11.80 -19.87 -15.64
N LEU A 905 12.09 -20.80 -16.55
CA LEU A 905 12.75 -22.09 -16.27
C LEU A 905 14.23 -21.91 -15.86
N SER A 906 14.96 -20.98 -16.48
CA SER A 906 16.40 -20.77 -16.22
C SER A 906 16.72 -20.18 -14.83
N ASN A 907 15.76 -19.53 -14.17
CA ASN A 907 16.00 -18.86 -12.88
C ASN A 907 16.28 -19.82 -11.71
N HIS A 908 16.11 -21.13 -11.88
CA HIS A 908 16.37 -22.12 -10.82
C HIS A 908 17.77 -22.78 -10.89
N SER A 909 18.40 -22.83 -12.07
CA SER A 909 19.68 -23.57 -12.28
C SER A 909 20.89 -22.97 -11.54
N ARG A 910 20.72 -21.82 -10.87
CA ARG A 910 21.74 -21.16 -10.04
C ARG A 910 21.67 -21.48 -8.54
N HIS A 911 20.56 -22.01 -8.01
CA HIS A 911 20.43 -22.29 -6.57
C HIS A 911 20.82 -23.74 -6.19
N ASN A 912 20.62 -24.72 -7.07
CA ASN A 912 20.95 -26.13 -6.82
C ASN A 912 22.45 -26.48 -7.06
N ARG A 913 23.37 -25.53 -6.87
CA ARG A 913 24.83 -25.79 -6.82
C ARG A 913 25.45 -25.57 -5.44
N THR A 914 24.64 -25.31 -4.42
CA THR A 914 25.08 -25.01 -3.05
C THR A 914 24.20 -25.65 -1.97
N GLN A 915 23.74 -26.89 -2.22
CA GLN A 915 23.30 -27.84 -1.19
C GLN A 915 24.00 -29.18 -1.45
#